data_AF-A0A4V5PN17-F1
#
_entry.id   AF-A0A4V5PN17-F1
#
_cell.length_a   1.000
_cell.length_b   1.000
_cell.length_c   1.000
_cell.angle_alpha   90.00
_cell.angle_beta   90.00
_cell.angle_gamma   90.00
#
_symmetry.space_group_name_H-M   'P 1'
#
loop_
_entity.id
_entity.type
_entity.pdbx_description
1 polymer ?
#
loop_
_entity_poly.entity_id
_entity_poly.type
_entity_poly.pdbx_seq_one_letter_code
_entity_poly.pdbx_strand_id
1 'polypeptide(L)'
;MIKFVVLLSILGASPVYNADERVREVLTDPRYRFCHEDEYPLGEDERAFCPLVGETSEVCPSLPAACRKPSASIEKGGPPPGISPSCKAGSRCLAGRSSGRDDRTAVRRFDGSSSSASADGAPGDGKGQGGPGGDGDSSGSGAPGQDKPGGEHGKDGSGEVSGSGKPSGTAGPGKPGSGPGQSPGAGEGKGQADPKSAEPPPPAPPEPDDAAGASGFARVLFFVLLGGFIAFVAWMVLKNVLSERDAPEDEPLPEDLPANAPGPRREGPRGPVETDVARLLARARAAAQRGAFGPAIDDVYAALLRRLDGDGIIEIHASRTNGDYVRALRRERPEIAADMRSIVTEVESVQFGSRAASAEAFARIHDRVVPLVSRALGILAVILGLSATVSCGRVAALDESDGVFRGDTSPSGTHGVGAMLAAYGIDFRHRRGPLDKLPDADDTTLLVLPDLDISAADFRRLQSWVESGGDLVVAGAPDLPAWAGASLDLDNVSEGDIVVSPGYRVDLGELVLAVPRGPSLTLTDAEPMLARSNGVYASFKQVGDGRVIVLADDKLFLNVALTVEENAAFLISLFRPLHREVELCDAWTSLGADTPLETLSRAHLLPILLQLVLLLGLFFLWQGRAFGVLRDPPANRRRAFADHVRALGLAYARAGASRHALGLYASWAVERLRERVPREGRQGLSGLAEAIGVRVGKPTGEVMRVLVDATEAQKEAAPPSLRAGAIPVPGRARGKDRAQAASDFAVMRALDHFLARTSRERSRKKTRKA
;
A
#
# COMPACT_ATOMS: atom_id res chain seq x y z
N MET A 1 -50.00 51.56 -27.82
CA MET A 1 -49.03 50.47 -27.56
C MET A 1 -49.45 49.11 -28.13
N ILE A 2 -50.75 48.77 -28.21
CA ILE A 2 -51.20 47.44 -28.72
C ILE A 2 -50.97 47.23 -30.23
N LYS A 3 -50.94 48.28 -31.06
CA LYS A 3 -50.67 48.16 -32.51
C LYS A 3 -49.18 47.99 -32.88
N PHE A 4 -48.25 48.20 -31.95
CA PHE A 4 -46.81 48.08 -32.22
C PHE A 4 -46.26 46.66 -31.92
N VAL A 5 -46.91 45.91 -31.04
CA VAL A 5 -46.55 44.52 -30.72
C VAL A 5 -46.98 43.55 -31.83
N VAL A 6 -48.12 43.80 -32.49
CA VAL A 6 -48.62 42.95 -33.58
C VAL A 6 -47.81 43.10 -34.88
N LEU A 7 -47.10 44.23 -35.07
CA LEU A 7 -46.31 44.45 -36.29
C LEU A 7 -44.92 43.79 -36.23
N LEU A 8 -44.39 43.47 -35.04
CA LEU A 8 -43.11 42.76 -34.92
C LEU A 8 -43.24 41.25 -35.17
N SER A 9 -44.43 40.67 -35.02
CA SER A 9 -44.68 39.24 -35.24
C SER A 9 -44.71 38.82 -36.72
N ILE A 10 -44.83 39.77 -37.66
CA ILE A 10 -45.03 39.46 -39.09
C ILE A 10 -43.71 39.56 -39.90
N LEU A 11 -42.64 40.14 -39.34
CA LEU A 11 -41.32 40.22 -39.98
C LEU A 11 -40.28 39.28 -39.36
N GLY A 12 -40.69 38.42 -38.42
CA GLY A 12 -39.85 37.36 -37.89
C GLY A 12 -39.73 36.21 -38.89
N ALA A 13 -38.90 36.38 -39.93
CA ALA A 13 -38.21 35.22 -40.46
C ALA A 13 -37.45 34.64 -39.26
N SER A 14 -37.96 33.54 -38.71
CA SER A 14 -37.27 32.79 -37.68
C SER A 14 -35.84 32.65 -38.18
N PRO A 15 -34.83 33.18 -37.45
CA PRO A 15 -33.46 33.08 -37.91
C PRO A 15 -33.22 31.61 -38.17
N VAL A 16 -33.06 31.24 -39.44
CA VAL A 16 -32.64 29.90 -39.82
C VAL A 16 -31.29 29.78 -39.15
N TYR A 17 -31.26 29.09 -38.01
CA TYR A 17 -30.06 28.98 -37.23
C TYR A 17 -29.06 28.26 -38.13
N ASN A 18 -27.89 28.86 -38.34
CA ASN A 18 -26.76 28.20 -38.97
C ASN A 18 -26.20 27.16 -37.98
N ALA A 19 -27.04 26.22 -37.54
CA ALA A 19 -26.68 25.12 -36.67
C ALA A 19 -25.51 24.35 -37.29
N ASP A 20 -25.58 24.10 -38.60
CA ASP A 20 -24.54 23.38 -39.35
C ASP A 20 -23.18 24.08 -39.33
N GLU A 21 -23.15 25.42 -39.38
CA GLU A 21 -21.89 26.18 -39.31
C GLU A 21 -21.23 26.02 -37.94
N ARG A 22 -22.02 26.07 -36.86
CA ARG A 22 -21.52 25.89 -35.49
C ARG A 22 -21.17 24.45 -35.19
N VAL A 23 -21.95 23.49 -35.67
CA VAL A 23 -21.60 22.08 -35.53
C VAL A 23 -20.30 21.79 -36.27
N ARG A 24 -20.13 22.31 -37.50
CA ARG A 24 -18.88 22.21 -38.25
C ARG A 24 -17.71 22.81 -37.45
N GLU A 25 -17.88 23.98 -36.86
CA GLU A 25 -16.86 24.60 -35.99
C GLU A 25 -16.47 23.69 -34.81
N VAL A 26 -17.46 23.12 -34.11
CA VAL A 26 -17.23 22.20 -32.97
C VAL A 26 -16.53 20.92 -33.43
N LEU A 27 -17.04 20.26 -34.47
CA LEU A 27 -16.53 18.96 -34.95
C LEU A 27 -15.26 19.07 -35.79
N THR A 28 -14.79 20.28 -36.12
CA THR A 28 -13.46 20.52 -36.72
C THR A 28 -12.33 20.36 -35.69
N ASP A 29 -12.65 20.33 -34.39
CA ASP A 29 -11.64 20.08 -33.35
C ASP A 29 -11.06 18.65 -33.48
N PRO A 30 -9.73 18.50 -33.62
CA PRO A 30 -9.06 17.20 -33.79
C PRO A 30 -9.38 16.15 -32.72
N ARG A 31 -9.91 16.54 -31.55
CA ARG A 31 -10.37 15.62 -30.50
C ARG A 31 -11.52 14.71 -30.95
N TYR A 32 -12.32 15.14 -31.93
CA TYR A 32 -13.39 14.32 -32.54
C TYR A 32 -12.80 13.45 -33.65
N ARG A 33 -11.97 12.48 -33.26
CA ARG A 33 -11.19 11.66 -34.19
C ARG A 33 -12.02 11.01 -35.30
N PHE A 34 -13.28 10.66 -35.04
CA PHE A 34 -14.18 10.08 -36.05
C PHE A 34 -14.49 11.03 -37.22
N CYS A 35 -14.28 12.34 -37.07
CA CYS A 35 -14.36 13.33 -38.15
C CYS A 35 -13.05 13.57 -38.89
N HIS A 36 -11.94 13.02 -38.40
CA HIS A 36 -10.60 13.27 -38.93
C HIS A 36 -9.81 12.01 -39.32
N GLU A 37 -10.32 10.82 -38.98
CA GLU A 37 -9.67 9.54 -39.25
C GLU A 37 -10.58 8.64 -40.09
N ASP A 38 -10.22 8.44 -41.36
CA ASP A 38 -10.95 7.58 -42.29
C ASP A 38 -10.99 6.10 -41.86
N GLU A 39 -10.09 5.70 -40.95
CA GLU A 39 -10.00 4.35 -40.39
C GLU A 39 -10.51 4.27 -38.94
N TYR A 40 -11.27 5.27 -38.48
CA TYR A 40 -11.80 5.26 -37.12
C TYR A 40 -12.69 4.03 -36.88
N PRO A 41 -12.43 3.22 -35.83
CA PRO A 41 -13.19 2.02 -35.55
C PRO A 41 -14.54 2.35 -34.91
N LEU A 42 -15.61 2.38 -35.71
CA LEU A 42 -16.98 2.60 -35.22
C LEU A 42 -17.57 1.34 -34.58
N GLY A 43 -18.21 1.51 -33.42
CA GLY A 43 -19.04 0.50 -32.76
C GLY A 43 -20.34 0.21 -33.50
N GLU A 44 -21.06 -0.84 -33.09
CA GLU A 44 -22.32 -1.25 -33.77
C GLU A 44 -23.40 -0.15 -33.71
N ASP A 45 -23.60 0.45 -32.53
CA ASP A 45 -24.58 1.52 -32.33
C ASP A 45 -24.20 2.81 -33.09
N GLU A 46 -22.90 3.13 -33.14
CA GLU A 46 -22.37 4.29 -33.88
C GLU A 46 -22.54 4.10 -35.40
N ARG A 47 -22.33 2.87 -35.90
CA ARG A 47 -22.55 2.55 -37.30
C ARG A 47 -24.01 2.61 -37.72
N ALA A 48 -24.96 2.55 -36.79
CA ALA A 48 -26.37 2.71 -37.10
C ALA A 48 -26.69 4.10 -37.68
N PHE A 49 -25.82 5.11 -37.48
CA PHE A 49 -25.91 6.43 -38.10
C PHE A 49 -25.37 6.49 -39.54
N CYS A 50 -24.55 5.53 -39.97
CA CYS A 50 -23.92 5.57 -41.28
C CYS A 50 -24.89 5.70 -42.47
N PRO A 51 -26.08 5.06 -42.48
CA PRO A 51 -27.06 5.28 -43.53
C PRO A 51 -27.61 6.71 -43.59
N LEU A 52 -27.60 7.44 -42.47
CA LEU A 52 -28.16 8.78 -42.32
C LEU A 52 -27.16 9.87 -42.71
N VAL A 53 -25.87 9.62 -42.52
CA VAL A 53 -24.78 10.55 -42.88
C VAL A 53 -24.62 10.69 -44.40
N GLY A 54 -25.01 9.66 -45.16
CA GLY A 54 -24.87 9.63 -46.62
C GLY A 54 -23.45 9.31 -47.11
N GLU A 55 -23.22 9.46 -48.42
CA GLU A 55 -21.91 9.13 -49.04
C GLU A 55 -20.83 10.19 -48.77
N THR A 56 -21.25 11.41 -48.44
CA THR A 56 -20.39 12.58 -48.19
C THR A 56 -21.00 13.39 -47.05
N SER A 57 -20.16 13.88 -46.12
CA SER A 57 -20.57 14.78 -45.05
C SER A 57 -19.70 16.03 -45.06
N GLU A 58 -20.31 17.21 -45.18
CA GLU A 58 -19.60 18.48 -45.08
C GLU A 58 -19.17 18.82 -43.65
N VAL A 59 -19.89 18.28 -42.68
CA VAL A 59 -19.65 18.51 -41.25
C VAL A 59 -18.51 17.63 -40.75
N CYS A 60 -18.46 16.37 -41.20
CA CYS A 60 -17.56 15.35 -40.69
C CYS A 60 -16.96 14.54 -41.85
N PRO A 61 -15.95 15.08 -42.59
CA PRO A 61 -15.51 14.54 -43.88
C PRO A 61 -15.01 13.09 -43.85
N SER A 62 -14.37 12.65 -42.75
CA SER A 62 -13.85 11.29 -42.62
C SER A 62 -14.90 10.24 -42.20
N LEU A 63 -16.05 10.65 -41.68
CA LEU A 63 -17.06 9.72 -41.16
C LEU A 63 -17.65 8.79 -42.25
N PRO A 64 -17.98 9.26 -43.47
CA PRO A 64 -18.38 8.37 -44.56
C PRO A 64 -17.33 7.31 -44.93
N ALA A 65 -16.04 7.60 -44.76
CA ALA A 65 -14.97 6.63 -44.99
C ALA A 65 -14.89 5.62 -43.84
N ALA A 66 -14.97 6.09 -42.59
CA ALA A 66 -15.02 5.23 -41.39
C ALA A 66 -16.23 4.27 -41.43
N CYS A 67 -17.39 4.73 -41.89
CA CYS A 67 -18.61 3.93 -42.05
C CYS A 67 -18.47 2.71 -42.97
N ARG A 68 -17.54 2.76 -43.94
CA ARG A 68 -17.25 1.65 -44.87
C ARG A 68 -16.36 0.58 -44.26
N LYS A 69 -15.71 0.85 -43.13
CA LYS A 69 -14.88 -0.13 -42.43
C LYS A 69 -15.77 -1.17 -41.71
N PRO A 70 -15.29 -2.41 -41.54
CA PRO A 70 -15.99 -3.39 -40.72
C PRO A 70 -16.11 -2.87 -39.28
N SER A 71 -17.18 -3.25 -38.58
CA SER A 71 -17.35 -2.87 -37.17
C SER A 71 -16.17 -3.42 -36.38
N ALA A 72 -15.61 -2.59 -35.50
CA ALA A 72 -14.68 -3.12 -34.52
C ALA A 72 -15.46 -4.07 -33.63
N SER A 73 -15.10 -5.36 -33.65
CA SER A 73 -15.60 -6.29 -32.65
C SER A 73 -15.15 -5.77 -31.31
N ILE A 74 -16.08 -5.18 -30.54
CA ILE A 74 -15.85 -4.93 -29.12
C ILE A 74 -15.67 -6.31 -28.52
N GLU A 75 -14.41 -6.73 -28.33
CA GLU A 75 -14.12 -7.92 -27.55
C GLU A 75 -14.81 -7.71 -26.21
N LYS A 76 -15.84 -8.52 -25.92
CA LYS A 76 -16.59 -8.47 -24.67
C LYS A 76 -15.60 -8.63 -23.50
N GLY A 77 -15.11 -7.52 -22.97
CA GLY A 77 -14.12 -7.45 -21.89
C GLY A 77 -12.84 -6.65 -22.14
N GLY A 78 -12.57 -6.16 -23.36
CA GLY A 78 -11.40 -5.32 -23.67
C GLY A 78 -11.71 -3.81 -23.63
N PRO A 79 -10.77 -2.93 -23.23
CA PRO A 79 -10.92 -1.50 -23.48
C PRO A 79 -11.00 -1.25 -25.00
N PRO A 80 -11.72 -0.20 -25.45
CA PRO A 80 -11.81 0.13 -26.87
C PRO A 80 -10.40 0.28 -27.48
N PRO A 81 -10.15 -0.28 -28.67
CA PRO A 81 -8.85 -0.18 -29.32
C PRO A 81 -8.68 1.25 -29.85
N GLY A 82 -8.03 2.12 -29.08
CA GLY A 82 -7.85 3.51 -29.54
C GLY A 82 -6.91 4.42 -28.78
N ILE A 83 -6.48 4.10 -27.54
CA ILE A 83 -5.66 5.01 -26.71
C ILE A 83 -4.47 4.28 -26.09
N SER A 84 -3.70 3.58 -26.91
CA SER A 84 -2.31 3.24 -26.57
C SER A 84 -1.44 3.76 -27.70
N PRO A 85 -0.53 4.74 -27.46
CA PRO A 85 0.46 5.08 -28.46
C PRO A 85 1.25 3.81 -28.75
N SER A 86 1.14 3.32 -30.00
CA SER A 86 1.80 2.08 -30.42
C SER A 86 3.32 2.32 -30.46
N CYS A 87 3.98 2.15 -29.33
CA CYS A 87 5.42 1.98 -29.31
C CYS A 87 5.73 0.61 -29.92
N LYS A 88 6.06 0.59 -31.22
CA LYS A 88 6.57 -0.61 -31.89
C LYS A 88 7.76 -1.15 -31.09
N ALA A 89 7.66 -2.43 -30.72
CA ALA A 89 8.73 -3.18 -30.06
C ALA A 89 10.03 -3.04 -30.87
N GLY A 90 10.96 -2.24 -30.36
CA GLY A 90 12.29 -2.05 -30.98
C GLY A 90 12.86 -0.63 -30.95
N SER A 91 12.13 0.41 -30.54
CA SER A 91 12.67 1.78 -30.50
C SER A 91 12.65 2.38 -29.08
N ARG A 92 13.79 2.93 -28.65
CA ARG A 92 13.94 3.64 -27.37
C ARG A 92 13.18 4.96 -27.43
N CYS A 93 12.02 5.04 -26.80
CA CYS A 93 11.38 6.32 -26.50
C CYS A 93 12.11 6.93 -25.29
N LEU A 94 12.90 7.98 -25.54
CA LEU A 94 13.45 8.83 -24.50
C LEU A 94 12.32 9.67 -23.91
N ALA A 95 12.07 9.50 -22.63
CA ALA A 95 11.18 10.37 -21.86
C ALA A 95 11.69 11.83 -21.95
N GLY A 96 10.86 12.70 -22.51
CA GLY A 96 11.11 14.13 -22.62
C GLY A 96 11.24 14.77 -21.25
N ARG A 97 12.40 15.37 -20.99
CA ARG A 97 12.63 16.33 -19.92
C ARG A 97 11.87 17.63 -20.22
N SER A 98 11.37 18.23 -19.14
CA SER A 98 10.91 19.61 -19.06
C SER A 98 11.97 20.61 -19.49
N SER A 99 11.54 21.65 -20.20
CA SER A 99 11.92 23.05 -19.96
C SER A 99 11.07 23.98 -20.82
N GLY A 100 10.02 24.55 -20.24
CA GLY A 100 9.48 25.81 -20.71
C GLY A 100 10.39 26.94 -20.24
N ARG A 101 10.93 27.71 -21.18
CA ARG A 101 11.53 29.02 -20.90
C ARG A 101 11.23 29.93 -22.09
N ASP A 102 10.65 31.07 -21.76
CA ASP A 102 10.38 32.20 -22.64
C ASP A 102 11.59 32.59 -23.48
N ASP A 103 11.33 33.00 -24.73
CA ASP A 103 11.83 34.31 -25.18
C ASP A 103 11.09 34.79 -26.45
N ARG A 104 10.62 36.03 -26.38
CA ARG A 104 10.20 36.85 -27.52
C ARG A 104 11.42 37.59 -28.08
N THR A 105 11.30 37.97 -29.36
CA THR A 105 12.08 38.99 -30.10
C THR A 105 13.53 38.66 -30.50
N ALA A 106 13.77 38.43 -31.80
CA ALA A 106 14.15 39.50 -32.73
C ALA A 106 14.40 39.00 -34.17
N VAL A 107 14.04 39.87 -35.10
CA VAL A 107 14.15 39.80 -36.56
C VAL A 107 15.61 39.74 -37.04
N ARG A 108 15.93 38.87 -38.02
CA ARG A 108 16.62 39.23 -39.28
C ARG A 108 16.75 38.06 -40.27
N ARG A 109 16.34 38.34 -41.52
CA ARG A 109 16.66 37.61 -42.76
C ARG A 109 18.17 37.60 -43.03
N PHE A 110 18.73 36.52 -43.58
CA PHE A 110 19.21 36.38 -44.97
C PHE A 110 20.06 35.10 -45.15
N ASP A 111 19.74 34.35 -46.21
CA ASP A 111 20.51 33.42 -47.06
C ASP A 111 21.66 32.54 -46.55
N GLY A 112 21.66 31.30 -47.06
CA GLY A 112 22.78 30.86 -47.90
C GLY A 112 23.62 29.65 -47.47
N SER A 113 23.38 28.53 -48.16
CA SER A 113 24.37 27.58 -48.72
C SER A 113 25.40 26.86 -47.84
N SER A 114 25.30 25.53 -47.92
CA SER A 114 26.35 24.55 -48.28
C SER A 114 27.56 24.28 -47.37
N SER A 115 27.68 22.97 -47.12
CA SER A 115 28.89 22.13 -47.22
C SER A 115 29.96 22.12 -46.12
N SER A 116 30.14 20.87 -45.63
CA SER A 116 31.40 20.14 -45.45
C SER A 116 32.34 20.49 -44.29
N ALA A 117 32.42 19.51 -43.39
CA ALA A 117 33.62 18.74 -43.03
C ALA A 117 34.69 19.35 -42.10
N SER A 118 34.89 18.57 -41.02
CA SER A 118 36.17 18.15 -40.44
C SER A 118 36.87 18.99 -39.36
N ALA A 119 37.05 18.28 -38.25
CA ALA A 119 38.28 18.11 -37.45
C ALA A 119 38.60 19.12 -36.33
N ASP A 120 38.66 18.53 -35.12
CA ASP A 120 39.72 18.59 -34.10
C ASP A 120 40.19 19.93 -33.52
N GLY A 121 40.14 20.01 -32.18
CA GLY A 121 40.88 20.99 -31.39
C GLY A 121 40.45 21.05 -29.93
N ALA A 122 41.18 20.33 -29.07
CA ALA A 122 41.12 20.43 -27.60
C ALA A 122 41.85 21.69 -27.06
N PRO A 123 42.18 21.79 -25.76
CA PRO A 123 41.39 22.41 -24.70
C PRO A 123 42.04 23.72 -24.18
N GLY A 124 41.26 24.54 -23.47
CA GLY A 124 41.75 25.76 -22.81
C GLY A 124 41.40 25.78 -21.32
N ASP A 125 42.41 25.55 -20.48
CA ASP A 125 42.41 25.82 -19.04
C ASP A 125 42.29 27.33 -18.76
N GLY A 126 41.55 27.69 -17.72
CA GLY A 126 41.45 29.06 -17.22
C GLY A 126 41.03 29.13 -15.75
N LYS A 127 42.01 29.14 -14.85
CA LYS A 127 41.90 29.46 -13.42
C LYS A 127 41.60 30.95 -13.20
N GLY A 128 40.86 31.25 -12.13
CA GLY A 128 40.84 32.57 -11.44
C GLY A 128 39.74 32.57 -10.39
N GLN A 129 40.05 32.41 -9.10
CA GLN A 129 40.15 33.51 -8.09
C GLN A 129 38.89 34.38 -8.08
N GLY A 130 38.11 34.53 -7.02
CA GLY A 130 38.42 34.52 -5.59
C GLY A 130 37.76 35.77 -5.00
N GLY A 131 37.12 35.66 -3.83
CA GLY A 131 36.81 36.81 -2.98
C GLY A 131 35.42 36.82 -2.33
N PRO A 132 35.28 37.44 -1.15
CA PRO A 132 34.45 36.91 -0.05
C PRO A 132 33.39 37.91 0.47
N GLY A 133 32.61 37.47 1.47
CA GLY A 133 32.10 38.35 2.52
C GLY A 133 30.58 38.42 2.64
N GLY A 134 30.09 38.29 3.88
CA GLY A 134 28.70 38.56 4.24
C GLY A 134 28.27 37.94 5.57
N ASP A 135 28.82 38.45 6.67
CA ASP A 135 28.36 38.21 8.04
C ASP A 135 26.94 38.77 8.27
N GLY A 136 26.22 38.19 9.23
CA GLY A 136 24.92 38.66 9.69
C GLY A 136 24.47 37.97 10.98
N ASP A 137 24.99 38.44 12.11
CA ASP A 137 24.51 38.17 13.47
C ASP A 137 23.07 38.69 13.68
N SER A 138 22.27 37.99 14.50
CA SER A 138 21.66 38.63 15.68
C SER A 138 20.90 37.64 16.57
N SER A 139 21.23 37.78 17.85
CA SER A 139 20.73 37.20 19.08
C SER A 139 19.30 37.60 19.46
N GLY A 140 18.61 36.71 20.20
CA GLY A 140 17.41 37.04 20.97
C GLY A 140 17.17 36.05 22.10
N SER A 141 17.68 36.37 23.29
CA SER A 141 17.52 35.66 24.56
C SER A 141 16.32 36.20 25.37
N GLY A 142 15.54 35.32 26.02
CA GLY A 142 14.53 35.68 27.02
C GLY A 142 14.16 34.50 27.91
N ALA A 143 14.27 34.70 29.23
CA ALA A 143 14.42 33.71 30.31
C ALA A 143 13.09 33.43 31.08
N PRO A 144 13.08 32.59 32.16
CA PRO A 144 11.93 31.78 32.63
C PRO A 144 11.30 32.20 33.99
N GLY A 145 10.27 31.45 34.42
CA GLY A 145 9.69 31.39 35.79
C GLY A 145 8.15 31.27 35.76
N GLN A 146 7.39 30.68 36.69
CA GLN A 146 7.63 30.00 37.97
C GLN A 146 6.29 29.37 38.46
N ASP A 147 6.37 28.22 39.14
CA ASP A 147 5.53 27.57 40.18
C ASP A 147 4.04 27.93 40.52
N LYS A 148 3.19 26.86 40.50
CA LYS A 148 2.23 26.29 41.53
C LYS A 148 1.08 27.14 42.17
N PRO A 149 0.13 26.55 42.96
CA PRO A 149 -0.49 25.20 42.99
C PRO A 149 -2.04 25.16 43.22
N GLY A 150 -2.64 23.96 43.15
CA GLY A 150 -3.66 23.49 44.13
C GLY A 150 -5.15 23.53 43.74
N GLY A 151 -5.87 22.43 44.00
CA GLY A 151 -7.34 22.40 44.00
C GLY A 151 -7.95 20.99 43.88
N GLU A 152 -8.22 20.36 45.01
CA GLU A 152 -8.97 19.11 45.18
C GLU A 152 -10.46 19.22 44.83
N HIS A 153 -11.05 18.15 44.28
CA HIS A 153 -12.44 17.65 44.45
C HIS A 153 -12.58 16.44 43.49
N GLY A 154 -12.86 15.19 43.87
CA GLY A 154 -13.62 14.69 45.00
C GLY A 154 -15.11 14.57 44.62
N LYS A 155 -15.53 13.48 43.95
CA LYS A 155 -16.86 12.89 44.11
C LYS A 155 -17.04 11.53 43.43
N ASP A 156 -17.52 10.63 44.28
CA ASP A 156 -17.96 9.26 44.06
C ASP A 156 -19.20 9.15 43.16
N GLY A 157 -19.45 7.96 42.60
CA GLY A 157 -20.72 7.65 41.97
C GLY A 157 -20.76 6.35 41.16
N SER A 158 -20.28 5.24 41.71
CA SER A 158 -20.48 3.90 41.15
C SER A 158 -21.86 3.34 41.51
N GLY A 159 -22.66 2.97 40.52
CA GLY A 159 -23.96 2.32 40.73
C GLY A 159 -24.58 1.78 39.44
N GLU A 160 -24.01 0.71 38.87
CA GLU A 160 -24.69 -0.11 37.87
C GLU A 160 -25.29 -1.35 38.55
N VAL A 161 -26.63 -1.43 38.54
CA VAL A 161 -27.38 -2.62 38.92
C VAL A 161 -28.04 -3.20 37.67
N SER A 162 -27.69 -4.46 37.45
CA SER A 162 -28.25 -5.43 36.51
C SER A 162 -29.78 -5.51 36.54
N GLY A 163 -30.42 -5.65 35.38
CA GLY A 163 -31.87 -5.83 35.27
C GLY A 163 -32.34 -6.34 33.90
N SER A 164 -32.19 -7.63 33.68
CA SER A 164 -32.79 -8.43 32.62
C SER A 164 -34.33 -8.45 32.68
N GLY A 165 -35.02 -8.33 31.54
CA GLY A 165 -36.48 -8.58 31.45
C GLY A 165 -37.02 -8.57 30.02
N LYS A 166 -37.46 -9.76 29.56
CA LYS A 166 -38.06 -10.08 28.25
C LYS A 166 -39.49 -9.51 28.07
N PRO A 167 -40.04 -9.55 26.84
CA PRO A 167 -41.30 -8.89 26.47
C PRO A 167 -42.53 -9.82 26.48
N SER A 168 -43.68 -9.22 26.72
CA SER A 168 -45.02 -9.60 26.25
C SER A 168 -45.86 -8.32 26.40
N GLY A 169 -46.72 -7.87 25.50
CA GLY A 169 -47.62 -8.53 24.57
C GLY A 169 -48.94 -7.75 24.62
N THR A 170 -49.79 -7.99 23.62
CA THR A 170 -51.23 -7.67 23.54
C THR A 170 -51.65 -6.45 22.72
N ALA A 171 -52.22 -6.81 21.56
CA ALA A 171 -53.12 -6.02 20.74
C ALA A 171 -54.46 -5.79 21.45
N GLY A 172 -55.09 -4.66 21.15
CA GLY A 172 -56.46 -4.32 21.53
C GLY A 172 -57.08 -3.40 20.48
N PRO A 173 -58.27 -3.72 19.92
CA PRO A 173 -58.88 -3.00 18.79
C PRO A 173 -60.10 -2.16 19.17
N GLY A 174 -60.55 -1.32 18.23
CA GLY A 174 -61.89 -0.71 18.18
C GLY A 174 -61.86 0.81 18.42
N LYS A 175 -62.73 1.63 17.85
CA LYS A 175 -63.86 1.53 16.90
C LYS A 175 -64.15 2.99 16.48
N PRO A 176 -64.83 3.28 15.36
CA PRO A 176 -65.00 4.62 14.83
C PRO A 176 -66.25 5.32 15.41
N GLY A 177 -66.17 6.63 15.59
CA GLY A 177 -67.27 7.50 16.01
C GLY A 177 -67.62 8.49 14.90
N SER A 178 -68.72 8.21 14.22
CA SER A 178 -69.45 9.14 13.35
C SER A 178 -70.28 10.11 14.20
N GLY A 179 -70.37 11.38 13.81
CA GLY A 179 -71.32 12.32 14.40
C GLY A 179 -71.32 13.68 13.69
N PRO A 180 -72.47 14.24 13.27
CA PRO A 180 -72.54 15.22 12.19
C PRO A 180 -72.99 16.63 12.62
N GLY A 181 -72.84 17.61 11.72
CA GLY A 181 -73.87 18.61 11.50
C GLY A 181 -73.51 20.10 11.67
N GLN A 182 -74.07 20.88 10.74
CA GLN A 182 -74.46 22.29 10.79
C GLN A 182 -73.48 23.39 10.29
N SER A 183 -73.71 23.76 9.03
CA SER A 183 -73.62 25.13 8.47
C SER A 183 -74.76 26.02 9.04
N PRO A 184 -74.91 27.30 8.61
CA PRO A 184 -73.95 28.41 8.46
C PRO A 184 -74.42 29.66 9.24
N GLY A 185 -73.52 30.61 9.51
CA GLY A 185 -73.85 31.89 10.15
C GLY A 185 -73.17 33.07 9.46
N ALA A 186 -73.97 33.88 8.77
CA ALA A 186 -73.58 35.16 8.21
C ALA A 186 -73.27 36.18 9.32
N GLY A 187 -72.21 36.96 9.13
CA GLY A 187 -71.82 38.05 10.02
C GLY A 187 -71.03 39.10 9.27
N GLU A 188 -71.74 40.10 8.75
CA GLU A 188 -71.21 41.40 8.36
C GLU A 188 -70.50 42.05 9.55
N GLY A 189 -69.23 42.40 9.39
CA GLY A 189 -68.44 43.13 10.38
C GLY A 189 -67.48 44.09 9.71
N LYS A 190 -67.90 45.34 9.57
CA LYS A 190 -67.00 46.49 9.31
C LYS A 190 -66.07 46.64 10.51
N GLY A 191 -64.77 46.44 10.30
CA GLY A 191 -63.73 46.64 11.30
C GLY A 191 -62.61 47.49 10.72
N GLN A 192 -62.41 48.66 11.33
CA GLN A 192 -61.42 49.68 11.06
C GLN A 192 -59.99 49.11 10.96
N ALA A 193 -59.26 49.53 9.92
CA ALA A 193 -57.84 49.27 9.79
C ALA A 193 -57.04 50.22 10.71
N ASP A 194 -56.41 49.67 11.75
CA ASP A 194 -55.26 50.27 12.41
C ASP A 194 -53.98 49.86 11.65
N PRO A 195 -53.01 50.78 11.45
CA PRO A 195 -51.77 50.49 10.76
C PRO A 195 -50.87 49.66 11.68
N LYS A 196 -50.82 48.34 11.46
CA LYS A 196 -49.80 47.48 12.04
C LYS A 196 -48.44 47.88 11.48
N SER A 197 -47.58 48.36 12.37
CA SER A 197 -46.15 48.56 12.17
C SER A 197 -45.56 47.40 11.36
N ALA A 198 -44.98 47.73 10.21
CA ALA A 198 -44.22 46.81 9.40
C ALA A 198 -43.02 46.32 10.23
N GLU A 199 -43.06 45.04 10.58
CA GLU A 199 -41.90 44.31 11.06
C GLU A 199 -40.85 44.30 9.92
N PRO A 200 -39.60 44.73 10.16
CA PRO A 200 -38.59 44.72 9.14
C PRO A 200 -38.38 43.28 8.65
N PRO A 201 -38.19 43.06 7.33
CA PRO A 201 -37.99 41.72 6.79
C PRO A 201 -36.80 41.07 7.51
N PRO A 202 -36.88 39.76 7.81
CA PRO A 202 -35.76 39.03 8.39
C PRO A 202 -34.53 39.20 7.48
N PRO A 203 -33.33 39.38 8.07
CA PRO A 203 -32.11 39.53 7.28
C PRO A 203 -31.97 38.32 6.33
N ALA A 204 -31.68 38.62 5.07
CA ALA A 204 -31.49 37.61 4.04
C ALA A 204 -30.51 36.53 4.55
N PRO A 205 -30.80 35.23 4.32
CA PRO A 205 -29.88 34.17 4.67
C PRO A 205 -28.53 34.45 3.99
N PRO A 206 -27.41 34.29 4.71
CA PRO A 206 -26.09 34.54 4.14
C PRO A 206 -25.88 33.67 2.89
N GLU A 207 -25.49 34.29 1.78
CA GLU A 207 -25.22 33.62 0.51
C GLU A 207 -24.13 32.54 0.70
N PRO A 208 -24.29 31.34 0.10
CA PRO A 208 -23.41 30.20 0.31
C PRO A 208 -22.11 30.28 -0.51
N ASP A 209 -21.41 31.42 -0.47
CA ASP A 209 -20.16 31.61 -1.22
C ASP A 209 -18.91 30.98 -0.57
N ASP A 210 -19.02 30.48 0.68
CA ASP A 210 -17.87 29.95 1.43
C ASP A 210 -17.61 28.44 1.23
N ALA A 211 -18.46 27.72 0.50
CA ALA A 211 -18.30 26.28 0.28
C ALA A 211 -17.11 25.93 -0.65
N ALA A 212 -16.67 26.87 -1.49
CA ALA A 212 -15.49 26.69 -2.34
C ALA A 212 -14.20 26.53 -1.50
N GLY A 213 -14.11 27.21 -0.34
CA GLY A 213 -12.94 27.14 0.54
C GLY A 213 -12.79 25.78 1.26
N ALA A 214 -13.90 25.14 1.61
CA ALA A 214 -13.88 23.86 2.33
C ALA A 214 -13.32 22.71 1.49
N SER A 215 -13.61 22.69 0.18
CA SER A 215 -13.08 21.68 -0.74
C SER A 215 -11.56 21.82 -0.93
N GLY A 216 -11.06 23.08 -1.00
CA GLY A 216 -9.64 23.38 -1.06
C GLY A 216 -8.92 22.94 0.21
N PHE A 217 -9.50 23.22 1.38
CA PHE A 217 -8.94 22.78 2.66
C PHE A 217 -8.89 21.26 2.78
N ALA A 218 -9.95 20.54 2.38
CA ALA A 218 -9.96 19.08 2.40
C ALA A 218 -8.89 18.46 1.48
N ARG A 219 -8.69 19.04 0.28
CA ARG A 219 -7.65 18.61 -0.66
C ARG A 219 -6.25 18.86 -0.12
N VAL A 220 -6.00 20.05 0.45
CA VAL A 220 -4.73 20.37 1.11
C VAL A 220 -4.50 19.44 2.30
N LEU A 221 -5.50 19.23 3.15
CA LEU A 221 -5.43 18.33 4.30
C LEU A 221 -5.13 16.89 3.87
N PHE A 222 -5.77 16.39 2.81
CA PHE A 222 -5.49 15.06 2.26
C PHE A 222 -4.03 14.93 1.81
N PHE A 223 -3.51 15.90 1.04
CA PHE A 223 -2.11 15.86 0.62
C PHE A 223 -1.12 16.06 1.77
N VAL A 224 -1.48 16.82 2.80
CA VAL A 224 -0.70 16.96 4.03
C VAL A 224 -0.69 15.65 4.82
N LEU A 225 -1.83 14.96 4.95
CA LEU A 225 -1.91 13.66 5.63
C LEU A 225 -1.19 12.57 4.84
N LEU A 226 -1.34 12.54 3.51
CA LEU A 226 -0.63 11.60 2.65
C LEU A 226 0.88 11.86 2.65
N GLY A 227 1.28 13.12 2.51
CA GLY A 227 2.67 13.55 2.60
C GLY A 227 3.25 13.26 3.98
N GLY A 228 2.49 13.48 5.05
CA GLY A 228 2.84 13.14 6.43
C GLY A 228 2.96 11.63 6.65
N PHE A 229 2.09 10.82 6.06
CA PHE A 229 2.18 9.36 6.10
C PHE A 229 3.40 8.85 5.35
N ILE A 230 3.65 9.33 4.13
CA ILE A 230 4.83 8.99 3.34
C ILE A 230 6.10 9.43 4.09
N ALA A 231 6.12 10.65 4.63
CA ALA A 231 7.23 11.16 5.42
C ALA A 231 7.42 10.36 6.71
N PHE A 232 6.35 9.91 7.37
CA PHE A 232 6.40 9.07 8.55
C PHE A 232 6.96 7.68 8.22
N VAL A 233 6.52 7.05 7.12
CA VAL A 233 7.05 5.78 6.64
C VAL A 233 8.52 5.93 6.24
N ALA A 234 8.86 6.97 5.47
CA ALA A 234 10.23 7.29 5.08
C ALA A 234 11.10 7.59 6.31
N TRP A 235 10.58 8.31 7.29
CA TRP A 235 11.25 8.56 8.56
C TRP A 235 11.39 7.29 9.39
N MET A 236 10.40 6.40 9.41
CA MET A 236 10.53 5.10 10.08
C MET A 236 11.63 4.27 9.43
N VAL A 237 11.68 4.23 8.10
CA VAL A 237 12.72 3.54 7.33
C VAL A 237 14.08 4.21 7.59
N LEU A 238 14.17 5.53 7.49
CA LEU A 238 15.39 6.30 7.69
C LEU A 238 15.88 6.21 9.13
N LYS A 239 15.00 6.28 10.12
CA LYS A 239 15.32 6.10 11.54
C LYS A 239 15.76 4.67 11.84
N ASN A 240 15.15 3.67 11.20
CA ASN A 240 15.60 2.28 11.33
C ASN A 240 17.01 2.11 10.74
N VAL A 241 17.32 2.80 9.65
CA VAL A 241 18.64 2.78 9.00
C VAL A 241 19.68 3.66 9.72
N LEU A 242 19.27 4.79 10.32
CA LEU A 242 20.16 5.74 11.00
C LEU A 242 20.37 5.41 12.47
N SER A 243 19.40 4.84 13.19
CA SER A 243 19.59 4.42 14.60
C SER A 243 20.60 3.28 14.73
N GLU A 244 20.94 2.60 13.63
CA GLU A 244 22.01 1.59 13.59
C GLU A 244 23.42 2.21 13.43
N ARG A 245 23.53 3.51 13.16
CA ARG A 245 24.82 4.22 13.09
C ARG A 245 25.32 4.73 14.44
N ASP A 246 24.45 4.87 15.44
CA ASP A 246 24.82 5.36 16.77
C ASP A 246 25.18 4.25 17.75
N ALA A 247 25.56 3.06 17.27
CA ALA A 247 26.25 2.09 18.11
C ALA A 247 27.58 2.72 18.56
N PRO A 248 27.82 2.95 19.86
CA PRO A 248 29.00 3.65 20.34
C PRO A 248 30.25 2.93 19.84
N GLU A 249 31.12 3.67 19.14
CA GLU A 249 32.45 3.17 18.76
C GLU A 249 33.17 2.69 20.02
N ASP A 250 33.59 1.42 20.01
CA ASP A 250 34.34 0.80 21.10
C ASP A 250 35.55 1.67 21.46
N GLU A 251 35.62 2.03 22.73
CA GLU A 251 36.67 2.79 23.40
C GLU A 251 38.07 2.22 23.04
N PRO A 252 39.02 3.03 22.56
CA PRO A 252 40.32 2.53 22.10
C PRO A 252 41.10 1.89 23.26
N LEU A 253 41.48 0.62 23.08
CA LEU A 253 42.30 -0.13 24.02
C LEU A 253 43.68 0.53 24.22
N PRO A 254 44.24 0.54 25.44
CA PRO A 254 45.53 1.18 25.72
C PRO A 254 46.66 0.55 24.92
N GLU A 255 47.34 1.39 24.16
CA GLU A 255 48.48 1.05 23.33
C GLU A 255 49.76 1.12 24.17
N ASP A 256 50.16 0.01 24.80
CA ASP A 256 51.50 -0.12 25.42
C ASP A 256 51.86 -1.59 25.68
N LEU A 257 52.31 -2.31 24.65
CA LEU A 257 53.13 -3.51 24.83
C LEU A 257 54.22 -3.59 23.75
N PRO A 258 55.49 -3.83 24.12
CA PRO A 258 56.62 -3.73 23.19
C PRO A 258 56.61 -4.81 22.11
N ALA A 259 56.73 -4.36 20.86
CA ALA A 259 56.96 -5.16 19.68
C ALA A 259 58.38 -5.73 19.72
N ASN A 260 58.51 -7.07 19.77
CA ASN A 260 59.55 -7.89 19.10
C ASN A 260 59.64 -9.27 19.77
N ALA A 261 58.79 -10.20 19.34
CA ALA A 261 59.03 -11.63 19.48
C ALA A 261 58.37 -12.37 18.30
N PRO A 262 59.11 -13.17 17.50
CA PRO A 262 58.51 -14.05 16.50
C PRO A 262 57.89 -15.25 17.23
N GLY A 263 56.63 -15.08 17.65
CA GLY A 263 55.79 -16.09 18.27
C GLY A 263 54.54 -16.39 17.43
N PRO A 264 53.86 -17.51 17.69
CA PRO A 264 52.75 -18.03 16.88
C PRO A 264 51.67 -16.96 16.68
N ARG A 265 51.14 -16.86 15.45
CA ARG A 265 50.08 -15.92 15.05
C ARG A 265 49.06 -15.76 16.18
N ARG A 266 49.13 -14.63 16.91
CA ARG A 266 48.12 -14.26 17.89
C ARG A 266 46.82 -14.05 17.11
N GLU A 267 45.83 -14.91 17.36
CA GLU A 267 44.45 -14.61 16.99
C GLU A 267 44.08 -13.29 17.69
N GLY A 268 43.97 -12.22 16.90
CA GLY A 268 43.44 -10.95 17.41
C GLY A 268 42.04 -11.14 17.97
N PRO A 269 41.60 -10.29 18.90
CA PRO A 269 40.23 -10.33 19.41
C PRO A 269 39.27 -10.28 18.23
N ARG A 270 38.48 -11.34 18.06
CA ARG A 270 37.40 -11.38 17.05
C ARG A 270 36.40 -10.31 17.47
N GLY A 271 36.27 -9.26 16.68
CA GLY A 271 35.29 -8.19 16.91
C GLY A 271 33.85 -8.74 16.96
N PRO A 272 32.88 -7.88 17.32
CA PRO A 272 31.47 -8.25 17.36
C PRO A 272 31.05 -8.99 16.08
N VAL A 273 30.43 -10.16 16.24
CA VAL A 273 30.03 -10.97 15.09
C VAL A 273 28.83 -10.30 14.43
N GLU A 274 29.07 -9.68 13.27
CA GLU A 274 28.02 -9.06 12.45
C GLU A 274 26.92 -10.09 12.10
N THR A 275 25.66 -9.73 12.37
CA THR A 275 24.49 -10.58 12.13
C THR A 275 23.65 -10.13 10.94
N ASP A 276 23.75 -8.87 10.52
CA ASP A 276 22.94 -8.34 9.43
C ASP A 276 23.47 -8.80 8.06
N VAL A 277 22.60 -9.47 7.30
CA VAL A 277 22.90 -10.05 5.99
C VAL A 277 23.23 -8.97 4.95
N ALA A 278 22.52 -7.86 4.94
CA ALA A 278 22.74 -6.76 4.00
C ALA A 278 24.06 -6.04 4.30
N ARG A 279 24.38 -5.85 5.58
CA ARG A 279 25.63 -5.25 6.04
C ARG A 279 26.83 -6.15 5.72
N LEU A 280 26.70 -7.46 5.88
CA LEU A 280 27.71 -8.44 5.44
C LEU A 280 27.96 -8.38 3.93
N LEU A 281 26.90 -8.33 3.10
CA LEU A 281 27.05 -8.19 1.65
C LEU A 281 27.66 -6.84 1.25
N ALA A 282 27.32 -5.75 1.94
CA ALA A 282 27.93 -4.44 1.71
C ALA A 282 29.42 -4.45 2.08
N ARG A 283 29.78 -5.03 3.23
CA ARG A 283 31.16 -5.16 3.70
C ARG A 283 31.99 -6.03 2.75
N ALA A 284 31.42 -7.13 2.26
CA ALA A 284 32.02 -7.97 1.24
C ALA A 284 32.38 -7.21 -0.03
N ARG A 285 31.45 -6.41 -0.58
CA ARG A 285 31.69 -5.60 -1.79
C ARG A 285 32.78 -4.55 -1.54
N ALA A 286 32.73 -3.88 -0.39
CA ALA A 286 33.76 -2.90 -0.02
C ALA A 286 35.15 -3.55 0.13
N ALA A 287 35.23 -4.76 0.71
CA ALA A 287 36.48 -5.52 0.80
C ALA A 287 37.00 -5.94 -0.58
N ALA A 288 36.12 -6.41 -1.48
CA ALA A 288 36.47 -6.76 -2.84
C ALA A 288 36.99 -5.56 -3.65
N GLN A 289 36.38 -4.37 -3.49
CA GLN A 289 36.83 -3.13 -4.12
C GLN A 289 38.24 -2.71 -3.68
N ARG A 290 38.65 -3.06 -2.45
CA ARG A 290 40.01 -2.83 -1.94
C ARG A 290 41.01 -3.92 -2.35
N GLY A 291 40.60 -4.90 -3.16
CA GLY A 291 41.41 -6.05 -3.53
C GLY A 291 41.57 -7.10 -2.42
N ALA A 292 40.85 -6.96 -1.29
CA ALA A 292 40.89 -7.88 -0.16
C ALA A 292 39.87 -9.03 -0.38
N PHE A 293 40.14 -9.88 -1.38
CA PHE A 293 39.19 -10.92 -1.80
C PHE A 293 38.96 -12.04 -0.79
N GLY A 294 39.94 -12.35 0.08
CA GLY A 294 39.76 -13.34 1.15
C GLY A 294 38.65 -12.92 2.13
N PRO A 295 38.80 -11.78 2.82
CA PRO A 295 37.75 -11.23 3.69
C PRO A 295 36.41 -11.02 2.97
N ALA A 296 36.43 -10.62 1.69
CA ALA A 296 35.21 -10.44 0.91
C ALA A 296 34.43 -11.76 0.73
N ILE A 297 35.13 -12.87 0.47
CA ILE A 297 34.52 -14.19 0.33
C ILE A 297 33.98 -14.68 1.68
N ASP A 298 34.71 -14.47 2.78
CA ASP A 298 34.26 -14.82 4.13
C ASP A 298 32.96 -14.08 4.50
N ASP A 299 32.86 -12.79 4.17
CA ASP A 299 31.66 -11.98 4.43
C ASP A 299 30.44 -12.40 3.59
N VAL A 300 30.63 -12.72 2.30
CA VAL A 300 29.53 -13.25 1.46
C VAL A 300 29.05 -14.59 1.99
N TYR A 301 29.97 -15.47 2.39
CA TYR A 301 29.61 -16.78 2.92
C TYR A 301 28.91 -16.67 4.29
N ALA A 302 29.37 -15.75 5.15
CA ALA A 302 28.69 -15.43 6.40
C ALA A 302 27.27 -14.91 6.15
N ALA A 303 27.08 -14.04 5.15
CA ALA A 303 25.74 -13.54 4.78
C ALA A 303 24.80 -14.67 4.37
N LEU A 304 25.29 -15.64 3.58
CA LEU A 304 24.53 -16.82 3.19
C LEU A 304 24.13 -17.67 4.41
N LEU A 305 25.09 -18.00 5.28
CA LEU A 305 24.81 -18.80 6.46
C LEU A 305 23.79 -18.11 7.37
N ARG A 306 23.95 -16.81 7.62
CA ARG A 306 23.03 -16.01 8.44
C ARG A 306 21.63 -15.94 7.84
N ARG A 307 21.52 -15.87 6.51
CA ARG A 307 20.22 -15.93 5.84
C ARG A 307 19.54 -17.28 6.06
N LEU A 308 20.26 -18.38 5.84
CA LEU A 308 19.72 -19.72 6.00
C LEU A 308 19.37 -20.05 7.47
N ASP A 309 20.12 -19.50 8.42
CA ASP A 309 19.86 -19.56 9.86
C ASP A 309 18.60 -18.76 10.24
N GLY A 310 18.47 -17.53 9.72
CA GLY A 310 17.28 -16.70 9.90
C GLY A 310 16.01 -17.30 9.27
N ASP A 311 16.15 -18.04 8.16
CA ASP A 311 15.06 -18.80 7.55
C ASP A 311 14.75 -20.12 8.32
N GLY A 312 15.52 -20.44 9.37
CA GLY A 312 15.35 -21.63 10.20
C GLY A 312 15.74 -22.96 9.52
N ILE A 313 16.48 -22.90 8.41
CA ILE A 313 16.85 -24.07 7.59
C ILE A 313 18.16 -24.70 8.09
N ILE A 314 19.02 -23.90 8.71
CA ILE A 314 20.22 -24.37 9.40
C ILE A 314 20.30 -23.72 10.78
N GLU A 315 21.19 -24.23 11.61
CA GLU A 315 21.53 -23.63 12.90
C GLU A 315 23.04 -23.41 12.92
N ILE A 316 23.48 -22.15 13.00
CA ILE A 316 24.90 -21.80 13.05
C ILE A 316 25.46 -22.12 14.44
N HIS A 317 26.37 -23.10 14.50
CA HIS A 317 27.07 -23.46 15.72
C HIS A 317 28.58 -23.51 15.49
N ALA A 318 29.38 -23.04 16.45
CA ALA A 318 30.83 -22.92 16.33
C ALA A 318 31.56 -24.27 16.10
N SER A 319 30.93 -25.39 16.45
CA SER A 319 31.48 -26.74 16.25
C SER A 319 31.03 -27.40 14.94
N ARG A 320 30.15 -26.77 14.16
CA ARG A 320 29.67 -27.33 12.89
C ARG A 320 30.64 -26.97 11.76
N THR A 321 30.89 -27.96 10.91
CA THR A 321 31.69 -27.81 9.70
C THR A 321 30.81 -27.39 8.52
N ASN A 322 31.41 -26.88 7.44
CA ASN A 322 30.66 -26.56 6.22
C ASN A 322 29.91 -27.78 5.66
N GLY A 323 30.51 -28.98 5.80
CA GLY A 323 29.87 -30.24 5.44
C GLY A 323 28.61 -30.56 6.26
N ASP A 324 28.54 -30.11 7.53
CA ASP A 324 27.35 -30.28 8.35
C ASP A 324 26.17 -29.45 7.85
N TYR A 325 26.42 -28.22 7.41
CA TYR A 325 25.38 -27.36 6.82
C TYR A 325 24.83 -27.95 5.52
N VAL A 326 25.71 -28.48 4.65
CA VAL A 326 25.29 -29.16 3.41
C VAL A 326 24.50 -30.44 3.72
N ARG A 327 24.85 -31.19 4.76
CA ARG A 327 24.09 -32.39 5.21
C ARG A 327 22.73 -32.02 5.79
N ALA A 328 22.64 -30.93 6.56
CA ALA A 328 21.37 -30.42 7.07
C ALA A 328 20.45 -30.01 5.90
N LEU A 329 20.94 -29.17 4.99
CA LEU A 329 20.20 -28.73 3.80
C LEU A 329 19.75 -29.88 2.92
N ARG A 330 20.57 -30.93 2.75
CA ARG A 330 20.17 -32.10 1.94
C ARG A 330 18.94 -32.81 2.49
N ARG A 331 18.72 -32.77 3.81
CA ARG A 331 17.55 -33.38 4.45
C ARG A 331 16.30 -32.51 4.32
N GLU A 332 16.46 -31.19 4.43
CA GLU A 332 15.33 -30.26 4.52
C GLU A 332 14.96 -29.60 3.18
N ARG A 333 15.96 -29.26 2.35
CA ARG A 333 15.84 -28.48 1.11
C ARG A 333 16.85 -28.99 0.05
N PRO A 334 16.60 -30.15 -0.59
CA PRO A 334 17.54 -30.76 -1.52
C PRO A 334 17.89 -29.86 -2.72
N GLU A 335 16.98 -28.98 -3.13
CA GLU A 335 17.15 -28.01 -4.20
C GLU A 335 18.22 -26.96 -3.88
N ILE A 336 18.27 -26.45 -2.64
CA ILE A 336 19.28 -25.46 -2.19
C ILE A 336 20.61 -26.16 -1.88
N ALA A 337 20.57 -27.43 -1.48
CA ALA A 337 21.75 -28.19 -1.07
C ALA A 337 22.77 -28.41 -2.21
N ALA A 338 22.33 -28.40 -3.47
CA ALA A 338 23.21 -28.49 -4.64
C ALA A 338 24.04 -27.20 -4.81
N ASP A 339 23.37 -26.05 -4.77
CA ASP A 339 24.01 -24.73 -4.88
C ASP A 339 24.95 -24.47 -3.70
N MET A 340 24.49 -24.77 -2.47
CA MET A 340 25.30 -24.63 -1.26
C MET A 340 26.57 -25.48 -1.32
N ARG A 341 26.49 -26.72 -1.83
CA ARG A 341 27.67 -27.59 -1.98
C ARG A 341 28.70 -26.97 -2.91
N SER A 342 28.25 -26.40 -4.02
CA SER A 342 29.12 -25.75 -4.98
C SER A 342 29.79 -24.51 -4.37
N ILE A 343 29.03 -23.67 -3.67
CA ILE A 343 29.53 -22.49 -2.95
C ILE A 343 30.56 -22.90 -1.89
N VAL A 344 30.25 -23.88 -1.04
CA VAL A 344 31.15 -24.39 0.00
C VAL A 344 32.45 -24.91 -0.61
N THR A 345 32.39 -25.64 -1.72
CA THR A 345 33.59 -26.18 -2.38
C THR A 345 34.52 -25.05 -2.84
N GLU A 346 33.97 -23.96 -3.38
CA GLU A 346 34.75 -22.80 -3.80
C GLU A 346 35.33 -22.03 -2.60
N VAL A 347 34.54 -21.80 -1.55
CA VAL A 347 34.99 -21.15 -0.30
C VAL A 347 36.11 -21.95 0.36
N GLU A 348 35.96 -23.27 0.49
CA GLU A 348 36.97 -24.14 1.08
C GLU A 348 38.26 -24.15 0.27
N SER A 349 38.18 -24.08 -1.06
CA SER A 349 39.38 -24.01 -1.90
C SER A 349 40.23 -22.76 -1.61
N VAL A 350 39.57 -21.65 -1.27
CA VAL A 350 40.22 -20.39 -0.92
C VAL A 350 40.71 -20.40 0.53
N GLN A 351 39.87 -20.83 1.48
CA GLN A 351 40.21 -20.86 2.92
C GLN A 351 41.35 -21.82 3.26
N PHE A 352 41.40 -22.99 2.62
CA PHE A 352 42.44 -24.00 2.85
C PHE A 352 43.63 -23.88 1.88
N GLY A 353 43.65 -22.84 1.04
CA GLY A 353 44.82 -22.49 0.24
C GLY A 353 45.07 -23.35 -1.00
N SER A 354 44.10 -24.14 -1.47
CA SER A 354 44.24 -24.84 -2.76
C SER A 354 44.05 -23.92 -3.96
N ARG A 355 43.49 -22.73 -3.75
CA ARG A 355 43.39 -21.63 -4.72
C ARG A 355 43.57 -20.28 -4.01
N ALA A 356 44.28 -19.35 -4.64
CA ALA A 356 44.40 -17.99 -4.12
C ALA A 356 43.07 -17.22 -4.23
N ALA A 357 42.76 -16.37 -3.25
CA ALA A 357 41.61 -15.49 -3.33
C ALA A 357 41.78 -14.49 -4.49
N SER A 358 40.81 -14.44 -5.40
CA SER A 358 40.83 -13.57 -6.58
C SER A 358 39.48 -12.88 -6.82
N ALA A 359 39.49 -11.81 -7.62
CA ALA A 359 38.27 -11.11 -8.03
C ALA A 359 37.26 -12.06 -8.71
N GLU A 360 37.76 -12.98 -9.53
CA GLU A 360 36.97 -13.96 -10.26
C GLU A 360 36.31 -14.98 -9.30
N ALA A 361 37.03 -15.43 -8.28
CA ALA A 361 36.48 -16.31 -7.25
C ALA A 361 35.39 -15.60 -6.43
N PHE A 362 35.63 -14.34 -6.05
CA PHE A 362 34.63 -13.53 -5.37
C PHE A 362 33.35 -13.34 -6.21
N ALA A 363 33.49 -12.95 -7.49
CA ALA A 363 32.35 -12.73 -8.37
C ALA A 363 31.48 -13.98 -8.52
N ARG A 364 32.09 -15.15 -8.79
CA ARG A 364 31.35 -16.41 -8.89
C ARG A 364 30.59 -16.78 -7.61
N ILE A 365 31.23 -16.63 -6.45
CA ILE A 365 30.59 -16.93 -5.15
C ILE A 365 29.46 -15.93 -4.89
N HIS A 366 29.71 -14.63 -5.08
CA HIS A 366 28.73 -13.57 -4.90
C HIS A 366 27.51 -13.75 -5.81
N ASP A 367 27.70 -14.03 -7.09
CA ASP A 367 26.62 -14.19 -8.07
C ASP A 367 25.73 -15.40 -7.78
N ARG A 368 26.25 -16.42 -7.09
CA ARG A 368 25.46 -17.56 -6.62
C ARG A 368 24.76 -17.29 -5.29
N VAL A 369 25.40 -16.54 -4.39
CA VAL A 369 24.84 -16.23 -3.06
C VAL A 369 23.72 -15.19 -3.12
N VAL A 370 23.88 -14.14 -3.92
CA VAL A 370 22.90 -13.03 -3.96
C VAL A 370 21.49 -13.50 -4.34
N PRO A 371 21.27 -14.35 -5.38
CA PRO A 371 19.94 -14.84 -5.70
C PRO A 371 19.31 -15.68 -4.59
N LEU A 372 20.12 -16.48 -3.88
CA LEU A 372 19.63 -17.27 -2.74
C LEU A 372 19.20 -16.38 -1.57
N VAL A 373 19.90 -15.27 -1.35
CA VAL A 373 19.59 -14.31 -0.30
C VAL A 373 18.44 -13.35 -0.68
N SER A 374 18.28 -13.03 -1.96
CA SER A 374 17.34 -11.99 -2.44
C SER A 374 15.99 -12.54 -2.96
N ARG A 375 15.86 -13.83 -3.27
CA ARG A 375 14.62 -14.44 -3.79
C ARG A 375 13.39 -14.20 -2.90
N ALA A 376 13.56 -14.05 -1.58
CA ALA A 376 12.48 -13.71 -0.67
C ALA A 376 11.99 -12.24 -0.79
N LEU A 377 12.87 -11.30 -1.18
CA LEU A 377 12.51 -9.90 -1.40
C LEU A 377 11.81 -9.68 -2.75
N GLY A 378 12.15 -10.45 -3.77
CA GLY A 378 11.55 -10.33 -5.10
C GLY A 378 10.06 -10.68 -5.17
N ILE A 379 9.59 -11.65 -4.37
CA ILE A 379 8.17 -12.04 -4.33
C ILE A 379 7.30 -10.90 -3.79
N LEU A 380 7.80 -10.12 -2.83
CA LEU A 380 7.09 -8.97 -2.26
C LEU A 380 6.94 -7.84 -3.28
N ALA A 381 7.96 -7.59 -4.11
CA ALA A 381 7.93 -6.56 -5.15
C ALA A 381 6.96 -6.90 -6.30
N VAL A 382 6.80 -8.18 -6.64
CA VAL A 382 5.85 -8.63 -7.67
C VAL A 382 4.40 -8.46 -7.20
N ILE A 383 4.10 -8.74 -5.93
CA ILE A 383 2.75 -8.53 -5.36
C ILE A 383 2.39 -7.04 -5.33
N LEU A 384 3.34 -6.17 -4.98
CA LEU A 384 3.14 -4.71 -5.01
C LEU A 384 3.05 -4.16 -6.45
N GLY A 385 3.83 -4.70 -7.39
CA GLY A 385 3.82 -4.27 -8.79
C GLY A 385 2.53 -4.62 -9.55
N LEU A 386 1.97 -5.82 -9.31
CA LEU A 386 0.70 -6.25 -9.91
C LEU A 386 -0.51 -5.44 -9.42
N SER A 387 -0.42 -4.87 -8.21
CA SER A 387 -1.49 -4.04 -7.65
C SER A 387 -1.62 -2.68 -8.35
N ALA A 388 -0.51 -2.14 -8.87
CA ALA A 388 -0.50 -0.83 -9.52
C ALA A 388 -1.03 -0.87 -10.96
N THR A 389 -0.91 -2.01 -11.66
CA THR A 389 -1.31 -2.10 -13.08
C THR A 389 -2.80 -2.34 -13.29
N VAL A 390 -3.53 -2.84 -12.29
CA VAL A 390 -4.96 -3.16 -12.43
C VAL A 390 -5.87 -1.97 -12.06
N SER A 391 -5.33 -0.95 -11.38
CA SER A 391 -6.16 0.12 -10.78
C SER A 391 -6.23 1.44 -11.56
N CYS A 392 -5.55 1.61 -12.70
CA CYS A 392 -5.46 2.91 -13.39
C CYS A 392 -5.71 2.87 -14.91
N GLY A 393 -6.55 1.96 -15.40
CA GLY A 393 -6.84 1.84 -16.84
C GLY A 393 -7.95 2.75 -17.40
N ARG A 394 -8.61 3.58 -16.59
CA ARG A 394 -9.84 4.31 -17.01
C ARG A 394 -9.93 5.77 -16.56
N VAL A 395 -8.81 6.43 -16.29
CA VAL A 395 -8.86 7.91 -16.13
C VAL A 395 -8.89 8.50 -17.54
N ALA A 396 -10.10 8.66 -18.07
CA ALA A 396 -10.36 9.46 -19.26
C ALA A 396 -9.67 10.82 -19.11
N ALA A 397 -9.12 11.32 -20.21
CA ALA A 397 -8.34 12.54 -20.29
C ALA A 397 -9.07 13.71 -19.62
N LEU A 398 -8.70 14.01 -18.37
CA LEU A 398 -8.95 15.33 -17.81
C LEU A 398 -8.04 16.26 -18.60
N ASP A 399 -8.64 17.10 -19.44
CA ASP A 399 -7.94 18.26 -19.96
C ASP A 399 -7.52 19.11 -18.75
N GLU A 400 -6.21 19.11 -18.49
CA GLU A 400 -5.59 19.60 -17.26
C GLU A 400 -5.76 21.13 -17.10
N SER A 401 -6.19 21.81 -18.16
CA SER A 401 -6.29 23.27 -18.23
C SER A 401 -7.49 23.87 -17.49
N ASP A 402 -8.66 23.20 -17.48
CA ASP A 402 -9.90 23.80 -16.93
C ASP A 402 -10.54 22.99 -15.78
N GLY A 403 -10.16 21.74 -15.54
CA GLY A 403 -10.73 20.90 -14.46
C GLY A 403 -12.22 20.55 -14.61
N VAL A 404 -12.88 21.07 -15.65
CA VAL A 404 -14.25 20.76 -16.04
C VAL A 404 -14.21 19.51 -16.91
N PHE A 405 -14.81 18.44 -16.41
CA PHE A 405 -15.05 17.25 -17.23
C PHE A 405 -16.13 17.62 -18.24
N ARG A 406 -15.78 17.64 -19.53
CA ARG A 406 -16.68 18.10 -20.59
C ARG A 406 -17.41 16.94 -21.30
N GLY A 407 -17.19 15.68 -20.91
CA GLY A 407 -17.78 14.49 -21.55
C GLY A 407 -16.82 13.76 -22.50
N ASP A 408 -17.28 12.63 -23.05
CA ASP A 408 -16.54 11.83 -24.04
C ASP A 408 -16.63 12.44 -25.46
N THR A 409 -15.52 12.47 -26.20
CA THR A 409 -15.43 12.97 -27.58
C THR A 409 -15.57 11.87 -28.63
N SER A 410 -15.76 10.61 -28.21
CA SER A 410 -16.12 9.50 -29.09
C SER A 410 -17.46 9.75 -29.82
N PRO A 411 -17.77 9.04 -30.91
CA PRO A 411 -19.05 9.21 -31.62
C PRO A 411 -20.28 9.01 -30.71
N SER A 412 -20.18 8.12 -29.72
CA SER A 412 -21.20 7.84 -28.70
C SER A 412 -21.14 8.76 -27.46
N GLY A 413 -20.16 9.66 -27.37
CA GLY A 413 -20.10 10.64 -26.30
C GLY A 413 -21.07 11.81 -26.48
N THR A 414 -21.14 12.70 -25.49
CA THR A 414 -22.06 13.86 -25.44
C THR A 414 -21.35 15.23 -25.50
N HIS A 415 -20.01 15.23 -25.54
CA HIS A 415 -19.18 16.42 -25.45
C HIS A 415 -19.46 17.46 -26.55
N GLY A 416 -19.64 16.99 -27.78
CA GLY A 416 -20.04 17.80 -28.94
C GLY A 416 -21.39 18.46 -28.77
N VAL A 417 -22.35 17.77 -28.15
CA VAL A 417 -23.68 18.35 -27.86
C VAL A 417 -23.53 19.50 -26.87
N GLY A 418 -22.80 19.30 -25.77
CA GLY A 418 -22.54 20.36 -24.80
C GLY A 418 -21.78 21.54 -25.39
N ALA A 419 -20.74 21.29 -26.19
CA ALA A 419 -19.99 22.34 -26.87
C ALA A 419 -20.85 23.14 -27.87
N MET A 420 -21.74 22.46 -28.59
CA MET A 420 -22.68 23.09 -29.52
C MET A 420 -23.70 23.95 -28.77
N LEU A 421 -24.32 23.45 -27.71
CA LEU A 421 -25.27 24.22 -26.89
C LEU A 421 -24.61 25.45 -26.24
N ALA A 422 -23.38 25.29 -25.74
CA ALA A 422 -22.59 26.40 -25.21
C ALA A 422 -22.32 27.50 -26.24
N ALA A 423 -22.09 27.14 -27.51
CA ALA A 423 -21.92 28.11 -28.59
C ALA A 423 -23.19 28.96 -28.85
N TYR A 424 -24.36 28.47 -28.42
CA TYR A 424 -25.64 29.19 -28.47
C TYR A 424 -26.02 29.85 -27.14
N GLY A 425 -25.11 29.89 -26.16
CA GLY A 425 -25.28 30.59 -24.89
C GLY A 425 -26.06 29.80 -23.82
N ILE A 426 -26.28 28.51 -24.05
CA ILE A 426 -26.89 27.56 -23.11
C ILE A 426 -25.74 26.95 -22.30
N ASP A 427 -25.72 27.16 -20.99
CA ASP A 427 -24.67 26.64 -20.10
C ASP A 427 -24.90 25.15 -19.88
N PHE A 428 -24.10 24.31 -20.53
CA PHE A 428 -24.21 22.86 -20.47
C PHE A 428 -23.11 22.27 -19.60
N ARG A 429 -23.48 21.56 -18.54
CA ARG A 429 -22.52 20.92 -17.63
C ARG A 429 -22.93 19.50 -17.25
N HIS A 430 -21.95 18.63 -17.00
CA HIS A 430 -22.23 17.33 -16.40
C HIS A 430 -22.52 17.49 -14.92
N ARG A 431 -23.61 16.90 -14.47
CA ARG A 431 -23.97 16.85 -13.06
C ARG A 431 -23.07 15.86 -12.34
N ARG A 432 -22.30 16.34 -11.36
CA ARG A 432 -21.51 15.48 -10.46
C ARG A 432 -22.22 15.18 -9.15
N GLY A 433 -23.09 16.09 -8.73
CA GLY A 433 -23.82 16.00 -7.47
C GLY A 433 -24.90 14.91 -7.51
N PRO A 434 -25.19 14.26 -6.37
CA PRO A 434 -26.28 13.30 -6.27
C PRO A 434 -27.67 13.93 -6.51
N LEU A 435 -28.65 13.11 -6.91
CA LEU A 435 -30.04 13.55 -7.15
C LEU A 435 -30.81 13.93 -5.88
N ASP A 436 -30.22 13.76 -4.69
CA ASP A 436 -30.81 14.24 -3.44
C ASP A 436 -30.52 15.73 -3.17
N LYS A 437 -29.60 16.34 -3.93
CA LYS A 437 -29.23 17.76 -3.88
C LYS A 437 -29.55 18.48 -5.19
N LEU A 438 -30.80 18.39 -5.65
CA LEU A 438 -31.25 19.01 -6.89
C LEU A 438 -31.00 20.54 -6.87
N PRO A 439 -30.74 21.16 -8.04
CA PRO A 439 -30.53 22.60 -8.14
C PRO A 439 -31.85 23.36 -7.88
N ASP A 440 -31.80 24.69 -7.81
CA ASP A 440 -33.02 25.49 -7.76
C ASP A 440 -33.87 25.26 -9.02
N ALA A 441 -35.17 25.09 -8.82
CA ALA A 441 -36.10 24.67 -9.86
C ALA A 441 -36.30 25.72 -10.97
N ASP A 442 -36.13 27.00 -10.62
CA ASP A 442 -36.43 28.13 -11.51
C ASP A 442 -35.32 28.49 -12.51
N ASP A 443 -34.15 27.82 -12.43
CA ASP A 443 -32.95 28.22 -13.20
C ASP A 443 -32.26 27.07 -13.95
N THR A 444 -32.69 25.82 -13.75
CA THR A 444 -31.96 24.67 -14.27
C THR A 444 -32.86 23.66 -14.98
N THR A 445 -32.39 23.13 -16.11
CA THR A 445 -32.95 21.98 -16.81
C THR A 445 -32.11 20.74 -16.52
N LEU A 446 -32.73 19.64 -16.10
CA LEU A 446 -32.05 18.35 -15.94
C LEU A 446 -32.26 17.49 -17.19
N LEU A 447 -31.17 17.08 -17.83
CA LEU A 447 -31.19 16.11 -18.94
C LEU A 447 -30.73 14.75 -18.42
N VAL A 448 -31.64 13.78 -18.31
CA VAL A 448 -31.39 12.43 -17.82
C VAL A 448 -31.17 11.47 -18.98
N LEU A 449 -30.03 10.80 -18.98
CA LEU A 449 -29.62 9.76 -19.94
C LEU A 449 -29.85 8.33 -19.39
N PRO A 450 -29.88 7.31 -20.26
CA PRO A 450 -30.34 5.96 -19.88
C PRO A 450 -29.32 5.18 -19.05
N ASP A 451 -28.08 5.64 -18.98
CA ASP A 451 -26.99 5.06 -18.21
C ASP A 451 -27.04 5.43 -16.72
N LEU A 452 -27.94 6.34 -16.33
CA LEU A 452 -28.21 6.69 -14.94
C LEU A 452 -29.22 5.72 -14.31
N ASP A 453 -28.79 4.98 -13.28
CA ASP A 453 -29.68 4.17 -12.44
C ASP A 453 -30.47 5.07 -11.47
N ILE A 454 -31.76 5.26 -11.72
CA ILE A 454 -32.63 6.14 -10.94
C ILE A 454 -33.53 5.31 -10.05
N SER A 455 -33.38 5.47 -8.73
CA SER A 455 -34.25 4.79 -7.79
C SER A 455 -35.66 5.38 -7.79
N ALA A 456 -36.65 4.59 -7.37
CA ALA A 456 -38.01 5.10 -7.17
C ALA A 456 -38.08 6.26 -6.15
N ALA A 457 -37.10 6.37 -5.24
CA ALA A 457 -37.01 7.51 -4.33
C ALA A 457 -36.51 8.78 -5.04
N ASP A 458 -35.56 8.64 -5.96
CA ASP A 458 -35.05 9.76 -6.75
C ASP A 458 -36.10 10.25 -7.74
N PHE A 459 -36.88 9.36 -8.37
CA PHE A 459 -38.01 9.77 -9.20
C PHE A 459 -39.07 10.57 -8.43
N ARG A 460 -39.30 10.28 -7.14
CA ARG A 460 -40.21 11.10 -6.31
C ARG A 460 -39.63 12.49 -6.03
N ARG A 461 -38.31 12.60 -5.85
CA ARG A 461 -37.63 13.89 -5.67
C ARG A 461 -37.67 14.72 -6.95
N LEU A 462 -37.36 14.09 -8.08
CA LEU A 462 -37.47 14.72 -9.40
C LEU A 462 -38.90 15.19 -9.67
N GLN A 463 -39.91 14.39 -9.31
CA GLN A 463 -41.31 14.82 -9.42
C GLN A 463 -41.58 16.10 -8.62
N SER A 464 -41.23 16.13 -7.33
CA SER A 464 -41.45 17.32 -6.50
C SER A 464 -40.66 18.54 -6.99
N TRP A 465 -39.47 18.33 -7.55
CA TRP A 465 -38.64 19.38 -8.13
C TRP A 465 -39.25 19.95 -9.42
N VAL A 466 -39.74 19.09 -10.32
CA VAL A 466 -40.49 19.51 -11.52
C VAL A 466 -41.78 20.24 -11.13
N GLU A 467 -42.55 19.71 -10.16
CA GLU A 467 -43.76 20.36 -9.67
C GLU A 467 -43.51 21.79 -9.16
N SER A 468 -42.28 22.08 -8.73
CA SER A 468 -41.83 23.38 -8.22
C SER A 468 -41.25 24.31 -9.29
N GLY A 469 -41.29 23.96 -10.58
CA GLY A 469 -40.80 24.80 -11.68
C GLY A 469 -39.68 24.19 -12.53
N GLY A 470 -39.09 23.08 -12.08
CA GLY A 470 -37.95 22.46 -12.76
C GLY A 470 -38.29 21.87 -14.13
N ASP A 471 -37.39 22.01 -15.09
CA ASP A 471 -37.52 21.37 -16.41
C ASP A 471 -36.76 20.04 -16.44
N LEU A 472 -37.45 18.95 -16.78
CA LEU A 472 -36.86 17.62 -16.88
C LEU A 472 -36.95 17.09 -18.31
N VAL A 473 -35.81 16.74 -18.89
CA VAL A 473 -35.72 16.01 -20.16
C VAL A 473 -35.21 14.60 -19.86
N VAL A 474 -35.95 13.56 -20.22
CA VAL A 474 -35.56 12.15 -20.03
C VAL A 474 -35.40 11.50 -21.39
N ALA A 475 -34.22 10.98 -21.70
CA ALA A 475 -33.93 10.37 -22.98
C ALA A 475 -33.58 8.89 -22.81
N GLY A 476 -34.44 8.00 -23.32
CA GLY A 476 -34.17 6.56 -23.37
C GLY A 476 -34.25 5.80 -22.03
N ALA A 477 -34.72 6.40 -20.95
CA ALA A 477 -34.86 5.70 -19.67
C ALA A 477 -35.87 4.53 -19.79
N PRO A 478 -35.50 3.30 -19.41
CA PRO A 478 -36.37 2.14 -19.59
C PRO A 478 -37.58 2.17 -18.63
N ASP A 479 -37.36 2.64 -17.40
CA ASP A 479 -38.37 2.70 -16.35
C ASP A 479 -38.83 4.15 -16.14
N LEU A 480 -39.89 4.54 -16.87
CA LEU A 480 -40.50 5.86 -16.74
C LEU A 480 -41.61 5.86 -15.67
N PRO A 481 -41.65 6.86 -14.77
CA PRO A 481 -42.71 6.94 -13.79
C PRO A 481 -44.01 7.41 -14.44
N ALA A 482 -45.16 6.95 -13.93
CA ALA A 482 -46.48 7.27 -14.49
C ALA A 482 -46.76 8.78 -14.61
N TRP A 483 -46.17 9.60 -13.74
CA TRP A 483 -46.35 11.06 -13.80
C TRP A 483 -45.66 11.71 -15.00
N ALA A 484 -44.68 11.05 -15.65
CA ALA A 484 -44.09 11.52 -16.90
C ALA A 484 -45.04 11.41 -18.10
N GLY A 485 -46.10 10.59 -17.96
CA GLY A 485 -47.18 10.46 -18.94
C GLY A 485 -46.86 9.72 -20.23
N ALA A 486 -45.73 9.02 -20.24
CA ALA A 486 -45.31 8.13 -21.30
C ALA A 486 -44.65 6.88 -20.70
N SER A 487 -44.73 5.78 -21.43
CA SER A 487 -43.98 4.56 -21.17
C SER A 487 -43.23 4.13 -22.42
N LEU A 488 -42.03 3.58 -22.26
CA LEU A 488 -41.23 3.11 -23.38
C LEU A 488 -41.78 1.79 -23.92
N ASP A 489 -42.07 1.73 -25.22
CA ASP A 489 -42.45 0.51 -25.92
C ASP A 489 -41.21 -0.04 -26.66
N LEU A 490 -40.56 -1.00 -25.99
CA LEU A 490 -39.36 -1.66 -26.50
C LEU A 490 -39.66 -2.62 -27.67
N ASP A 491 -40.90 -3.09 -27.79
CA ASP A 491 -41.31 -4.01 -28.85
C ASP A 491 -41.66 -3.25 -30.14
N ASN A 492 -42.16 -2.03 -30.01
CA ASN A 492 -42.46 -1.16 -31.14
C ASN A 492 -41.23 -0.34 -31.59
N VAL A 493 -40.34 -1.04 -32.30
CA VAL A 493 -39.14 -0.44 -32.90
C VAL A 493 -39.47 0.13 -34.28
N SER A 494 -39.43 1.46 -34.40
CA SER A 494 -39.75 2.19 -35.63
C SER A 494 -38.51 2.78 -36.32
N GLU A 495 -38.55 2.85 -37.65
CA GLU A 495 -37.56 3.47 -38.53
C GLU A 495 -38.22 4.60 -39.34
N GLY A 496 -37.40 5.50 -39.87
CA GLY A 496 -37.82 6.63 -40.69
C GLY A 496 -37.65 7.97 -39.98
N ASP A 497 -37.95 9.02 -40.73
CA ASP A 497 -37.78 10.40 -40.29
C ASP A 497 -38.70 10.71 -39.10
N ILE A 498 -38.17 11.54 -38.20
CA ILE A 498 -38.92 12.08 -37.08
C ILE A 498 -39.38 13.49 -37.46
N VAL A 499 -40.68 13.73 -37.37
CA VAL A 499 -41.28 15.02 -37.70
C VAL A 499 -41.84 15.70 -36.46
N VAL A 500 -41.76 17.03 -36.43
CA VAL A 500 -42.37 17.84 -35.37
C VAL A 500 -43.90 17.76 -35.47
N SER A 501 -44.55 17.40 -34.36
CA SER A 501 -46.01 17.35 -34.25
C SER A 501 -46.63 18.72 -34.55
N PRO A 502 -47.83 18.79 -35.18
CA PRO A 502 -48.44 20.06 -35.58
C PRO A 502 -48.55 21.11 -34.47
N GLY A 503 -48.76 20.70 -33.22
CA GLY A 503 -48.86 21.60 -32.06
C GLY A 503 -47.56 22.32 -31.70
N TYR A 504 -46.40 21.77 -32.09
CA TYR A 504 -45.08 22.26 -31.69
C TYR A 504 -44.29 22.89 -32.85
N ARG A 505 -44.85 22.92 -34.07
CA ARG A 505 -44.17 23.51 -35.25
C ARG A 505 -43.88 24.99 -35.13
N VAL A 506 -44.68 25.72 -34.35
CA VAL A 506 -44.46 27.16 -34.10
C VAL A 506 -43.22 27.37 -33.25
N ASP A 507 -43.02 26.53 -32.23
CA ASP A 507 -41.93 26.67 -31.27
C ASP A 507 -40.62 26.03 -31.75
N LEU A 508 -40.72 24.85 -32.37
CA LEU A 508 -39.56 24.06 -32.80
C LEU A 508 -39.20 24.25 -34.28
N GLY A 509 -40.12 24.75 -35.10
CA GLY A 509 -39.99 24.80 -36.56
C GLY A 509 -40.53 23.54 -37.26
N GLU A 510 -40.53 23.57 -38.59
CA GLU A 510 -40.86 22.41 -39.43
C GLU A 510 -39.62 21.53 -39.67
N LEU A 511 -39.06 21.00 -38.58
CA LEU A 511 -37.86 20.17 -38.63
C LEU A 511 -38.18 18.69 -38.93
N VAL A 512 -37.28 18.05 -39.68
CA VAL A 512 -37.25 16.63 -40.03
C VAL A 512 -35.94 16.04 -39.50
N LEU A 513 -36.04 15.33 -38.38
CA LEU A 513 -34.88 14.74 -37.70
C LEU A 513 -34.64 13.33 -38.20
N ALA A 514 -33.37 12.93 -38.26
CA ALA A 514 -32.99 11.59 -38.64
C ALA A 514 -32.10 10.97 -37.56
N VAL A 515 -32.59 9.86 -36.99
CA VAL A 515 -31.84 9.05 -36.04
C VAL A 515 -32.05 7.56 -36.35
N PRO A 516 -31.12 6.68 -35.93
CA PRO A 516 -31.23 5.26 -36.21
C PRO A 516 -32.49 4.64 -35.63
N ARG A 517 -32.92 3.53 -36.25
CA ARG A 517 -34.01 2.67 -35.78
C ARG A 517 -33.96 2.47 -34.26
N GLY A 518 -35.10 2.65 -33.60
CA GLY A 518 -35.19 2.68 -32.13
C GLY A 518 -36.62 2.51 -31.61
N PRO A 519 -36.79 2.41 -30.29
CA PRO A 519 -38.09 2.23 -29.66
C PRO A 519 -38.99 3.46 -29.86
N SER A 520 -40.25 3.33 -29.44
CA SER A 520 -41.23 4.42 -29.45
C SER A 520 -41.92 4.55 -28.10
N LEU A 521 -42.61 5.67 -27.88
CA LEU A 521 -43.35 5.95 -26.65
C LEU A 521 -44.82 5.58 -26.82
N THR A 522 -45.38 4.95 -25.79
CA THR A 522 -46.83 4.86 -25.58
C THR A 522 -47.25 5.97 -24.62
N LEU A 523 -48.18 6.82 -25.06
CA LEU A 523 -48.64 7.96 -24.26
C LEU A 523 -49.85 7.59 -23.41
N THR A 524 -49.85 8.05 -22.15
CA THR A 524 -51.00 7.91 -21.25
C THR A 524 -51.75 9.23 -21.07
N ASP A 525 -51.02 10.30 -20.78
CA ASP A 525 -51.56 11.64 -20.49
C ASP A 525 -50.56 12.76 -20.86
N ALA A 526 -49.57 12.45 -21.70
CA ALA A 526 -48.67 13.42 -22.32
C ALA A 526 -49.10 13.73 -23.77
N GLU A 527 -48.65 14.86 -24.30
CA GLU A 527 -48.88 15.27 -25.68
C GLU A 527 -47.72 14.81 -26.59
N PRO A 528 -47.99 14.35 -27.82
CA PRO A 528 -46.93 13.98 -28.75
C PRO A 528 -46.20 15.23 -29.25
N MET A 529 -44.91 15.33 -28.97
CA MET A 529 -44.05 16.44 -29.43
C MET A 529 -43.34 16.10 -30.75
N LEU A 530 -42.83 14.87 -30.86
CA LEU A 530 -42.18 14.34 -32.06
C LEU A 530 -42.80 13.01 -32.45
N ALA A 531 -43.08 12.82 -33.74
CA ALA A 531 -43.64 11.58 -34.29
C ALA A 531 -42.64 10.90 -35.23
N ARG A 532 -42.53 9.57 -35.16
CA ARG A 532 -41.73 8.75 -36.08
C ARG A 532 -42.63 7.73 -36.75
N SER A 533 -42.87 7.85 -38.05
CA SER A 533 -43.65 6.93 -38.90
C SER A 533 -44.94 6.36 -38.26
N ASN A 534 -44.82 5.36 -37.38
CA ASN A 534 -45.92 4.64 -36.74
C ASN A 534 -45.97 4.77 -35.20
N GLY A 535 -45.22 5.70 -34.60
CA GLY A 535 -45.17 5.88 -33.15
C GLY A 535 -44.78 7.29 -32.72
N VAL A 536 -44.85 7.53 -31.41
CA VAL A 536 -44.39 8.78 -30.82
C VAL A 536 -42.92 8.63 -30.45
N TYR A 537 -42.07 9.56 -30.86
CA TYR A 537 -40.66 9.56 -30.51
C TYR A 537 -40.37 10.41 -29.27
N ALA A 538 -41.05 11.54 -29.13
CA ALA A 538 -40.95 12.37 -27.94
C ALA A 538 -42.32 12.90 -27.51
N SER A 539 -42.50 13.07 -26.20
CA SER A 539 -43.72 13.61 -25.60
C SER A 539 -43.42 14.74 -24.65
N PHE A 540 -44.40 15.63 -24.49
CA PHE A 540 -44.36 16.77 -23.59
C PHE A 540 -45.49 16.66 -22.57
N LYS A 541 -45.21 17.01 -21.31
CA LYS A 541 -46.21 17.11 -20.25
C LYS A 541 -45.86 18.21 -19.27
N GLN A 542 -46.82 19.07 -18.98
CA GLN A 542 -46.73 20.03 -17.87
C GLN A 542 -47.02 19.30 -16.54
N VAL A 543 -46.17 19.48 -15.54
CA VAL A 543 -46.32 18.88 -14.21
C VAL A 543 -46.09 19.97 -13.16
N GLY A 544 -47.16 20.45 -12.54
CA GLY A 544 -47.10 21.65 -11.71
C GLY A 544 -46.64 22.86 -12.51
N ASP A 545 -45.65 23.57 -11.99
CA ASP A 545 -45.08 24.75 -12.66
C ASP A 545 -43.95 24.38 -13.66
N GLY A 546 -43.41 23.16 -13.60
CA GLY A 546 -42.35 22.67 -14.49
C GLY A 546 -42.82 21.80 -15.65
N ARG A 547 -41.86 21.37 -16.47
CA ARG A 547 -42.10 20.61 -17.71
C ARG A 547 -41.36 19.28 -17.71
N VAL A 548 -41.97 18.28 -18.33
CA VAL A 548 -41.38 16.96 -18.55
C VAL A 548 -41.38 16.67 -20.04
N ILE A 549 -40.21 16.43 -20.60
CA ILE A 549 -40.01 16.01 -21.98
C ILE A 549 -39.40 14.63 -21.96
N VAL A 550 -40.07 13.66 -22.58
CA VAL A 550 -39.59 12.27 -22.66
C VAL A 550 -39.25 11.96 -24.10
N LEU A 551 -38.06 11.41 -24.35
CA LEU A 551 -37.62 10.90 -25.65
C LEU A 551 -37.45 9.38 -25.57
N ALA A 552 -37.78 8.69 -26.65
CA ALA A 552 -37.74 7.22 -26.71
C ALA A 552 -36.33 6.64 -26.60
N ASP A 553 -35.30 7.37 -27.05
CA ASP A 553 -33.89 6.99 -26.92
C ASP A 553 -33.00 8.23 -26.70
N ASP A 554 -31.72 8.00 -26.43
CA ASP A 554 -30.68 9.01 -26.20
C ASP A 554 -29.93 9.41 -27.48
N LYS A 555 -30.33 8.87 -28.62
CA LYS A 555 -29.54 8.98 -29.87
C LYS A 555 -29.36 10.41 -30.35
N LEU A 556 -30.30 11.32 -30.09
CA LEU A 556 -30.15 12.74 -30.42
C LEU A 556 -29.04 13.43 -29.62
N PHE A 557 -28.65 12.88 -28.47
CA PHE A 557 -27.66 13.48 -27.56
C PHE A 557 -26.23 12.95 -27.80
N LEU A 558 -26.01 12.16 -28.86
CA LEU A 558 -24.71 11.63 -29.22
C LEU A 558 -23.94 12.58 -30.15
N ASN A 559 -22.62 12.62 -30.05
CA ASN A 559 -21.75 13.42 -30.92
C ASN A 559 -21.95 13.11 -32.41
N VAL A 560 -22.13 11.84 -32.75
CA VAL A 560 -22.38 11.40 -34.13
C VAL A 560 -23.73 11.90 -34.66
N ALA A 561 -24.73 12.12 -33.80
CA ALA A 561 -26.04 12.58 -34.23
C ALA A 561 -26.01 14.03 -34.73
N LEU A 562 -25.02 14.83 -34.31
CA LEU A 562 -24.79 16.18 -34.82
C LEU A 562 -24.35 16.19 -36.29
N THR A 563 -23.87 15.06 -36.82
CA THR A 563 -23.46 14.96 -38.24
C THR A 563 -24.63 14.81 -39.20
N VAL A 564 -25.84 14.59 -38.68
CA VAL A 564 -27.08 14.47 -39.44
C VAL A 564 -27.80 15.81 -39.42
N GLU A 565 -28.22 16.26 -40.60
CA GLU A 565 -28.83 17.57 -40.82
C GLU A 565 -30.09 17.75 -39.95
N GLU A 566 -30.32 18.98 -39.47
CA GLU A 566 -31.42 19.41 -38.58
C GLU A 566 -31.44 18.88 -37.14
N ASN A 567 -30.72 17.79 -36.80
CA ASN A 567 -30.66 17.29 -35.42
C ASN A 567 -30.14 18.34 -34.43
N ALA A 568 -29.09 19.08 -34.81
CA ALA A 568 -28.54 20.14 -33.98
C ALA A 568 -29.48 21.35 -33.86
N ALA A 569 -30.18 21.70 -34.95
CA ALA A 569 -31.17 22.77 -34.95
C ALA A 569 -32.31 22.46 -33.98
N PHE A 570 -32.77 21.20 -33.94
CA PHE A 570 -33.76 20.75 -32.97
C PHE A 570 -33.29 20.90 -31.53
N LEU A 571 -32.06 20.45 -31.20
CA LEU A 571 -31.55 20.57 -29.83
C LEU A 571 -31.48 22.04 -29.36
N ILE A 572 -31.07 22.96 -30.25
CA ILE A 572 -31.06 24.39 -29.95
C ILE A 572 -32.50 24.89 -29.71
N SER A 573 -33.44 24.55 -30.60
CA SER A 573 -34.85 24.93 -30.47
C SER A 573 -35.50 24.33 -29.22
N LEU A 574 -35.08 23.12 -28.82
CA LEU A 574 -35.57 22.42 -27.64
C LEU A 574 -35.14 23.12 -26.35
N PHE A 575 -33.84 23.42 -26.20
CA PHE A 575 -33.30 23.97 -24.94
C PHE A 575 -33.40 25.48 -24.81
N ARG A 576 -33.53 26.22 -25.91
CA ARG A 576 -33.68 27.69 -25.86
C ARG A 576 -34.89 28.20 -25.04
N PRO A 577 -36.10 27.60 -25.15
CA PRO A 577 -37.24 27.98 -24.31
C PRO A 577 -37.20 27.36 -22.91
N LEU A 578 -36.20 26.52 -22.63
CA LEU A 578 -35.94 25.99 -21.29
C LEU A 578 -35.02 26.95 -20.54
N HIS A 579 -34.67 26.58 -19.31
CA HIS A 579 -33.70 27.35 -18.53
C HIS A 579 -32.34 27.40 -19.23
N ARG A 580 -31.60 28.49 -18.98
CA ARG A 580 -30.28 28.72 -19.62
C ARG A 580 -29.25 27.68 -19.20
N GLU A 581 -29.40 27.12 -18.00
CA GLU A 581 -28.51 26.12 -17.45
C GLU A 581 -29.07 24.71 -17.68
N VAL A 582 -28.27 23.84 -18.27
CA VAL A 582 -28.61 22.44 -18.54
C VAL A 582 -27.60 21.55 -17.86
N GLU A 583 -28.07 20.71 -16.95
CA GLU A 583 -27.24 19.70 -16.29
C GLU A 583 -27.51 18.31 -16.85
N LEU A 584 -26.47 17.72 -17.45
CA LEU A 584 -26.48 16.36 -17.96
C LEU A 584 -26.30 15.37 -16.82
N CYS A 585 -27.29 14.51 -16.62
CA CYS A 585 -27.31 13.43 -15.65
C CYS A 585 -27.10 12.09 -16.37
N ASP A 586 -25.87 11.58 -16.33
CA ASP A 586 -25.43 10.30 -16.90
C ASP A 586 -24.88 9.36 -15.81
N ALA A 587 -24.21 8.26 -16.17
CA ALA A 587 -23.58 7.32 -15.23
C ALA A 587 -22.52 7.96 -14.30
N TRP A 588 -22.05 9.18 -14.60
CA TRP A 588 -21.13 9.93 -13.74
C TRP A 588 -21.85 10.75 -12.67
N THR A 589 -23.17 10.93 -12.81
CA THR A 589 -24.01 11.53 -11.77
C THR A 589 -23.93 10.68 -10.51
N SER A 590 -23.73 11.32 -9.36
CA SER A 590 -23.52 10.63 -8.08
C SER A 590 -22.17 9.90 -7.94
N LEU A 591 -21.25 9.94 -8.91
CA LEU A 591 -19.87 9.47 -8.67
C LEU A 591 -19.06 10.45 -7.81
N GLY A 592 -19.44 11.74 -7.83
CA GLY A 592 -18.98 12.72 -6.87
C GLY A 592 -19.59 12.44 -5.50
N ALA A 593 -18.99 11.53 -4.72
CA ALA A 593 -19.42 11.35 -3.33
C ALA A 593 -18.95 12.54 -2.48
N ASP A 594 -19.78 12.96 -1.53
CA ASP A 594 -19.45 14.07 -0.63
C ASP A 594 -18.24 13.77 0.27
N THR A 595 -17.92 12.48 0.44
CA THR A 595 -16.78 12.03 1.24
C THR A 595 -15.91 11.03 0.47
N PRO A 596 -14.57 11.06 0.66
CA PRO A 596 -13.66 10.10 0.02
C PRO A 596 -14.01 8.63 0.30
N LEU A 597 -14.53 8.35 1.50
CA LEU A 597 -14.90 7.00 1.94
C LEU A 597 -16.11 6.47 1.17
N GLU A 598 -17.05 7.35 0.86
CA GLU A 598 -18.23 7.00 0.08
C GLU A 598 -17.88 6.80 -1.39
N THR A 599 -16.91 7.56 -1.95
CA THR A 599 -16.34 7.27 -3.28
C THR A 599 -15.72 5.88 -3.32
N LEU A 600 -14.90 5.53 -2.32
CA LEU A 600 -14.29 4.19 -2.18
C LEU A 600 -15.35 3.08 -2.03
N SER A 601 -16.46 3.35 -1.34
CA SER A 601 -17.56 2.42 -1.17
C SER A 601 -18.35 2.22 -2.47
N ARG A 602 -18.73 3.30 -3.15
CA ARG A 602 -19.47 3.26 -4.43
C ARG A 602 -18.62 2.63 -5.55
N ALA A 603 -17.31 2.86 -5.54
CA ALA A 603 -16.37 2.19 -6.44
C ALA A 603 -16.13 0.70 -6.12
N HIS A 604 -16.78 0.15 -5.07
CA HIS A 604 -16.55 -1.21 -4.57
C HIS A 604 -15.08 -1.51 -4.22
N LEU A 605 -14.28 -0.50 -3.92
CA LEU A 605 -12.86 -0.62 -3.55
C LEU A 605 -12.65 -0.84 -2.04
N LEU A 606 -13.68 -0.59 -1.23
CA LEU A 606 -13.60 -0.75 0.23
C LEU A 606 -13.15 -2.16 0.66
N PRO A 607 -13.62 -3.28 0.06
CA PRO A 607 -13.13 -4.62 0.41
C PRO A 607 -11.65 -4.81 0.10
N ILE A 608 -11.16 -4.25 -1.01
CA ILE A 608 -9.76 -4.32 -1.41
C ILE A 608 -8.89 -3.55 -0.42
N LEU A 609 -9.32 -2.34 -0.04
CA LEU A 609 -8.63 -1.54 0.96
C LEU A 609 -8.55 -2.29 2.30
N LEU A 610 -9.66 -2.88 2.75
CA LEU A 610 -9.73 -3.65 3.98
C LEU A 610 -8.79 -4.87 3.93
N GLN A 611 -8.76 -5.58 2.80
CA GLN A 611 -7.87 -6.70 2.57
C GLN A 611 -6.39 -6.27 2.61
N LEU A 612 -6.06 -5.10 2.03
CA LEU A 612 -4.69 -4.58 2.02
C LEU A 612 -4.26 -4.14 3.42
N VAL A 613 -5.13 -3.49 4.19
CA VAL A 613 -4.89 -3.15 5.60
C VAL A 613 -4.71 -4.42 6.45
N LEU A 614 -5.54 -5.44 6.23
CA LEU A 614 -5.42 -6.73 6.91
C LEU A 614 -4.08 -7.42 6.58
N LEU A 615 -3.71 -7.44 5.29
CA LEU A 615 -2.47 -8.05 4.83
C LEU A 615 -1.25 -7.29 5.37
N LEU A 616 -1.31 -5.97 5.42
CA LEU A 616 -0.29 -5.14 6.05
C LEU A 616 -0.19 -5.41 7.56
N GLY A 617 -1.32 -5.54 8.24
CA GLY A 617 -1.37 -5.91 9.67
C GLY A 617 -0.76 -7.30 9.92
N LEU A 618 -1.11 -8.29 9.10
CA LEU A 618 -0.53 -9.63 9.14
C LEU A 618 0.95 -9.62 8.82
N PHE A 619 1.40 -8.79 7.86
CA PHE A 619 2.81 -8.62 7.55
C PHE A 619 3.58 -8.06 8.74
N PHE A 620 3.07 -7.04 9.42
CA PHE A 620 3.71 -6.50 10.63
C PHE A 620 3.69 -7.49 11.81
N LEU A 621 2.62 -8.26 11.98
CA LEU A 621 2.54 -9.35 12.96
C LEU A 621 3.57 -10.45 12.64
N TRP A 622 3.67 -10.85 11.37
CA TRP A 622 4.58 -11.89 10.91
C TRP A 622 6.05 -11.47 10.99
N GLN A 623 6.36 -10.21 10.67
CA GLN A 623 7.73 -9.68 10.76
C GLN A 623 8.24 -9.63 12.21
N GLY A 624 7.38 -9.89 13.21
CA GLY A 624 7.77 -10.03 14.60
C GLY A 624 8.45 -8.77 15.13
N ARG A 625 8.06 -7.60 14.62
CA ARG A 625 8.68 -6.34 15.02
C ARG A 625 8.38 -6.14 16.49
N ALA A 626 9.39 -6.35 17.33
CA ALA A 626 9.24 -6.25 18.78
C ALA A 626 8.72 -4.84 19.11
N PHE A 627 7.53 -4.77 19.72
CA PHE A 627 6.99 -3.52 20.25
C PHE A 627 7.81 -3.14 21.49
N GLY A 628 8.97 -2.54 21.27
CA GLY A 628 9.89 -2.11 22.31
C GLY A 628 11.36 -2.25 21.91
N VAL A 629 12.24 -1.56 22.64
CA VAL A 629 13.69 -1.72 22.49
C VAL A 629 14.04 -3.18 22.80
N LEU A 630 14.60 -3.90 21.83
CA LEU A 630 15.16 -5.23 22.10
C LEU A 630 16.22 -5.03 23.19
N ARG A 631 15.92 -5.51 24.40
CA ARG A 631 16.95 -5.61 25.43
C ARG A 631 17.92 -6.67 24.97
N ASP A 632 19.19 -6.29 24.82
CA ASP A 632 20.24 -7.27 24.64
C ASP A 632 20.08 -8.35 25.71
N PRO A 633 20.06 -9.64 25.33
CA PRO A 633 20.11 -10.70 26.33
C PRO A 633 21.34 -10.41 27.20
N PRO A 634 21.22 -10.45 28.53
CA PRO A 634 22.29 -10.06 29.43
C PRO A 634 23.54 -10.78 28.99
N ALA A 635 24.56 -10.00 28.57
CA ALA A 635 25.77 -10.52 27.92
C ALA A 635 26.20 -11.77 28.67
N ASN A 636 26.35 -12.88 27.94
CA ASN A 636 26.58 -14.20 28.49
C ASN A 636 27.96 -14.23 29.19
N ARG A 637 28.04 -13.61 30.37
CA ARG A 637 29.19 -13.64 31.25
C ARG A 637 29.44 -15.11 31.48
N ARG A 638 30.61 -15.60 31.06
CA ARG A 638 31.08 -16.95 31.39
C ARG A 638 30.79 -17.16 32.88
N ARG A 639 29.80 -17.99 33.18
CA ARG A 639 29.48 -18.36 34.57
C ARG A 639 30.80 -18.82 35.19
N ALA A 640 31.11 -18.31 36.37
CA ALA A 640 32.40 -18.59 36.98
C ALA A 640 32.59 -20.10 37.05
N PHE A 641 33.78 -20.62 36.74
CA PHE A 641 34.04 -22.06 36.81
C PHE A 641 33.66 -22.64 38.19
N ALA A 642 33.77 -21.83 39.25
CA ALA A 642 33.30 -22.14 40.59
C ALA A 642 31.79 -22.48 40.65
N ASP A 643 30.93 -21.82 39.88
CA ASP A 643 29.50 -22.11 39.83
C ASP A 643 29.21 -23.44 39.14
N HIS A 644 29.97 -23.77 38.09
CA HIS A 644 29.88 -25.09 37.47
C HIS A 644 30.31 -26.20 38.43
N VAL A 645 31.44 -26.01 39.14
CA VAL A 645 31.91 -26.98 40.15
C VAL A 645 30.92 -27.11 41.30
N ARG A 646 30.32 -26.02 41.77
CA ARG A 646 29.29 -26.03 42.81
C ARG A 646 28.02 -26.74 42.33
N ALA A 647 27.59 -26.50 41.09
CA ALA A 647 26.43 -27.18 40.50
C ALA A 647 26.68 -28.69 40.35
N LEU A 648 27.87 -29.08 39.88
CA LEU A 648 28.26 -30.50 39.76
C LEU A 648 28.34 -31.17 41.14
N GLY A 649 28.90 -30.49 42.15
CA GLY A 649 28.92 -30.97 43.53
C GLY A 649 27.52 -31.17 44.12
N LEU A 650 26.61 -30.22 43.88
CA LEU A 650 25.20 -30.35 44.26
C LEU A 650 24.51 -31.51 43.53
N ALA A 651 24.84 -31.75 42.25
CA ALA A 651 24.32 -32.88 41.50
C ALA A 651 24.76 -34.22 42.10
N TYR A 652 26.05 -34.38 42.43
CA TYR A 652 26.54 -35.59 43.11
C TYR A 652 25.92 -35.77 44.50
N ALA A 653 25.75 -34.68 45.26
CA ALA A 653 25.12 -34.73 46.57
C ALA A 653 23.63 -35.15 46.50
N ARG A 654 22.87 -34.60 45.54
CA ARG A 654 21.46 -34.99 45.32
C ARG A 654 21.34 -36.44 44.85
N ALA A 655 22.27 -36.91 44.03
CA ALA A 655 22.29 -38.28 43.52
C ALA A 655 22.79 -39.31 44.56
N GLY A 656 23.24 -38.89 45.75
CA GLY A 656 23.88 -39.80 46.71
C GLY A 656 25.17 -40.43 46.19
N ALA A 657 25.82 -39.80 45.19
CA ALA A 657 26.94 -40.36 44.45
C ALA A 657 28.31 -39.96 45.02
N SER A 658 28.43 -39.82 46.35
CA SER A 658 29.70 -39.43 47.02
C SER A 658 30.84 -40.38 46.67
N ARG A 659 30.55 -41.68 46.57
CA ARG A 659 31.51 -42.73 46.26
C ARG A 659 32.07 -42.60 44.85
N HIS A 660 31.21 -42.24 43.89
CA HIS A 660 31.61 -41.96 42.50
C HIS A 660 32.50 -40.71 42.42
N ALA A 661 32.12 -39.64 43.12
CA ALA A 661 32.94 -38.43 43.22
C ALA A 661 34.31 -38.71 43.87
N LEU A 662 34.35 -39.56 44.92
CA LEU A 662 35.60 -40.03 45.54
C LEU A 662 36.45 -40.79 44.54
N GLY A 663 35.88 -41.70 43.75
CA GLY A 663 36.65 -42.45 42.76
C GLY A 663 37.29 -41.57 41.68
N LEU A 664 36.57 -40.54 41.20
CA LEU A 664 37.13 -39.57 40.25
C LEU A 664 38.25 -38.73 40.87
N TYR A 665 38.09 -38.29 42.13
CA TYR A 665 39.13 -37.55 42.83
C TYR A 665 40.33 -38.43 43.19
N ALA A 666 40.09 -39.66 43.62
CA ALA A 666 41.09 -40.64 44.01
C ALA A 666 42.00 -41.03 42.84
N SER A 667 41.45 -41.22 41.64
CA SER A 667 42.24 -41.54 40.45
C SER A 667 43.32 -40.48 40.20
N TRP A 668 42.91 -39.21 40.18
CA TRP A 668 43.79 -38.06 40.06
C TRP A 668 44.77 -37.96 41.23
N ALA A 669 44.30 -38.05 42.48
CA ALA A 669 45.13 -37.87 43.65
C ALA A 669 46.22 -38.94 43.78
N VAL A 670 45.88 -40.22 43.54
CA VAL A 670 46.81 -41.34 43.61
C VAL A 670 47.87 -41.24 42.50
N GLU A 671 47.49 -40.86 41.29
CA GLU A 671 48.44 -40.61 40.20
C GLU A 671 49.43 -39.50 40.56
N ARG A 672 48.93 -38.37 41.10
CA ARG A 672 49.79 -37.28 41.57
C ARG A 672 50.69 -37.66 42.74
N LEU A 673 50.23 -38.53 43.65
CA LEU A 673 51.07 -39.04 44.73
C LEU A 673 52.18 -39.96 44.20
N ARG A 674 51.89 -40.79 43.19
CA ARG A 674 52.90 -41.64 42.51
C ARG A 674 53.96 -40.80 41.80
N GLU A 675 53.57 -39.71 41.14
CA GLU A 675 54.51 -38.78 40.51
C GLU A 675 55.43 -38.08 41.55
N ARG A 676 54.90 -37.75 42.73
CA ARG A 676 55.60 -36.91 43.72
C ARG A 676 56.51 -37.70 44.66
N VAL A 677 56.25 -38.99 44.84
CA VAL A 677 56.94 -39.84 45.80
C VAL A 677 57.69 -40.93 45.03
N PRO A 678 59.00 -40.76 44.76
CA PRO A 678 59.83 -41.77 44.12
C PRO A 678 59.79 -43.05 44.94
N ARG A 679 59.65 -44.18 44.24
CA ARG A 679 59.63 -45.51 44.85
C ARG A 679 61.00 -46.15 44.69
N GLU A 680 61.66 -46.48 45.80
CA GLU A 680 62.85 -47.32 45.79
C GLU A 680 62.41 -48.80 45.77
N GLY A 681 62.29 -49.37 44.57
CA GLY A 681 62.25 -50.82 44.34
C GLY A 681 60.92 -51.57 44.55
N ARG A 682 59.93 -51.04 45.28
CA ARG A 682 58.64 -51.73 45.48
C ARG A 682 57.51 -51.17 44.61
N GLN A 683 57.06 -51.94 43.62
CA GLN A 683 55.84 -51.65 42.85
C GLN A 683 54.59 -52.05 43.66
N GLY A 684 53.63 -51.14 43.82
CA GLY A 684 52.35 -51.43 44.49
C GLY A 684 51.86 -50.31 45.42
N LEU A 685 50.70 -50.54 46.06
CA LEU A 685 50.15 -49.61 47.06
C LEU A 685 50.95 -49.61 48.37
N SER A 686 51.54 -50.75 48.76
CA SER A 686 52.36 -50.87 49.98
C SER A 686 53.60 -49.96 49.94
N GLY A 687 54.36 -50.00 48.85
CA GLY A 687 55.53 -49.12 48.67
C GLY A 687 55.14 -47.64 48.59
N LEU A 688 53.96 -47.32 48.05
CA LEU A 688 53.45 -45.95 48.07
C LEU A 688 53.03 -45.51 49.47
N ALA A 689 52.36 -46.38 50.23
CA ALA A 689 51.93 -46.10 51.58
C ALA A 689 53.11 -45.86 52.52
N GLU A 690 54.16 -46.68 52.42
CA GLU A 690 55.39 -46.54 53.20
C GLU A 690 56.08 -45.20 52.90
N ALA A 691 56.27 -44.89 51.61
CA ALA A 691 56.95 -43.67 51.19
C ALA A 691 56.14 -42.39 51.51
N ILE A 692 54.81 -42.45 51.45
CA ILE A 692 53.95 -41.37 51.93
C ILE A 692 53.98 -41.27 53.46
N GLY A 693 53.91 -42.40 54.18
CA GLY A 693 53.94 -42.45 55.64
C GLY A 693 55.19 -41.80 56.23
N VAL A 694 56.36 -42.09 55.66
CA VAL A 694 57.64 -41.47 56.02
C VAL A 694 57.61 -39.95 55.83
N ARG A 695 57.04 -39.45 54.72
CA ARG A 695 56.98 -38.00 54.43
C ARG A 695 55.92 -37.24 55.22
N VAL A 696 54.78 -37.88 55.49
CA VAL A 696 53.65 -37.23 56.17
C VAL A 696 53.79 -37.37 57.70
N GLY A 697 54.63 -38.28 58.19
CA GLY A 697 54.76 -38.60 59.62
C GLY A 697 53.56 -39.40 60.13
N LYS A 698 53.02 -40.29 59.29
CA LYS A 698 51.83 -41.08 59.58
C LYS A 698 52.16 -42.58 59.56
N PRO A 699 51.55 -43.40 60.44
CA PRO A 699 51.75 -44.84 60.39
C PRO A 699 51.40 -45.41 59.02
N THR A 700 52.27 -46.26 58.47
CA THR A 700 52.08 -46.87 57.14
C THR A 700 50.71 -47.56 57.00
N GLY A 701 50.21 -48.18 58.07
CA GLY A 701 48.88 -48.80 58.09
C GLY A 701 47.72 -47.81 57.90
N GLU A 702 47.81 -46.60 58.46
CA GLU A 702 46.79 -45.56 58.29
C GLU A 702 46.75 -45.06 56.84
N VAL A 703 47.93 -44.83 56.26
CA VAL A 703 48.06 -44.41 54.85
C VAL A 703 47.59 -45.52 53.90
N MET A 704 47.97 -46.77 54.18
CA MET A 704 47.55 -47.92 53.38
C MET A 704 46.03 -48.07 53.37
N ARG A 705 45.37 -47.92 54.53
CA ARG A 705 43.89 -47.95 54.61
C ARG A 705 43.24 -46.91 53.70
N VAL A 706 43.70 -45.66 53.76
CA VAL A 706 43.18 -44.57 52.90
C VAL A 706 43.41 -44.86 51.42
N LEU A 707 44.58 -45.40 51.05
CA LEU A 707 44.89 -45.73 49.65
C LEU A 707 44.07 -46.92 49.13
N VAL A 708 43.79 -47.91 49.98
CA VAL A 708 42.91 -49.05 49.63
C VAL A 708 41.49 -48.53 49.40
N ASP A 709 40.93 -47.78 50.34
CA ASP A 709 39.58 -47.20 50.23
C ASP A 709 39.44 -46.33 48.96
N ALA A 710 40.46 -45.52 48.67
CA ALA A 710 40.52 -44.69 47.46
C ALA A 710 40.58 -45.51 46.17
N THR A 711 41.33 -46.61 46.16
CA THR A 711 41.46 -47.51 44.99
C THR A 711 40.17 -48.28 44.74
N GLU A 712 39.48 -48.70 45.81
CA GLU A 712 38.15 -49.32 45.70
C GLU A 712 37.13 -48.34 45.12
N ALA A 713 37.07 -47.10 45.63
CA ALA A 713 36.21 -46.06 45.08
C ALA A 713 36.53 -45.76 43.60
N GLN A 714 37.81 -45.79 43.20
CA GLN A 714 38.22 -45.64 41.80
C GLN A 714 37.66 -46.75 40.91
N LYS A 715 37.73 -48.01 41.34
CA LYS A 715 37.15 -49.15 40.60
C LYS A 715 35.64 -49.00 40.45
N GLU A 716 34.97 -48.51 41.51
CA GLU A 716 33.53 -48.22 41.51
C GLU A 716 33.13 -46.95 40.77
N ALA A 717 34.08 -46.10 40.35
CA ALA A 717 33.82 -44.93 39.51
C ALA A 717 34.15 -45.17 38.02
N ALA A 718 34.91 -46.23 37.70
CA ALA A 718 35.26 -46.57 36.34
C ALA A 718 34.01 -46.74 35.45
N PRO A 719 34.05 -46.30 34.18
CA PRO A 719 32.92 -46.44 33.26
C PRO A 719 32.48 -47.91 33.15
N PRO A 720 31.19 -48.17 32.92
CA PRO A 720 30.62 -49.52 32.92
C PRO A 720 31.28 -50.46 31.89
N SER A 721 31.88 -49.93 30.83
CA SER A 721 32.68 -50.70 29.87
C SER A 721 33.91 -51.40 30.47
N LEU A 722 34.39 -50.94 31.63
CA LEU A 722 35.52 -51.52 32.37
C LEU A 722 35.08 -52.39 33.55
N ARG A 723 33.77 -52.46 33.87
CA ARG A 723 33.24 -53.29 34.94
C ARG A 723 32.75 -54.61 34.34
N ALA A 724 33.54 -55.66 34.51
CA ALA A 724 33.10 -57.01 34.18
C ALA A 724 31.93 -57.40 35.11
N GLY A 725 30.69 -57.29 34.63
CA GLY A 725 29.58 -58.16 35.05
C GLY A 725 28.65 -57.72 36.19
N ALA A 726 28.52 -56.44 36.55
CA ALA A 726 27.53 -56.03 37.56
C ALA A 726 26.72 -54.78 37.15
N ILE A 727 25.42 -54.96 36.90
CA ILE A 727 24.44 -53.88 36.75
C ILE A 727 24.03 -53.45 38.18
N PRO A 728 24.29 -52.20 38.61
CA PRO A 728 23.85 -51.74 39.92
C PRO A 728 22.32 -51.60 39.95
N VAL A 729 21.68 -52.23 40.94
CA VAL A 729 20.24 -52.11 41.21
C VAL A 729 19.98 -50.75 41.89
N PRO A 730 19.21 -49.83 41.29
CA PRO A 730 18.91 -48.55 41.90
C PRO A 730 17.72 -48.70 42.86
N GLY A 731 17.99 -48.78 44.16
CA GLY A 731 16.90 -48.63 45.13
C GLY A 731 17.24 -49.10 46.54
N ARG A 732 17.07 -48.18 47.50
CA ARG A 732 16.96 -48.35 48.96
C ARG A 732 18.27 -48.35 49.76
N ALA A 733 18.66 -47.17 50.25
CA ALA A 733 18.75 -46.86 51.70
C ALA A 733 19.27 -45.42 51.97
N ARG A 734 18.40 -44.40 51.89
CA ARG A 734 18.73 -42.98 52.19
C ARG A 734 19.47 -42.74 53.52
N GLY A 735 19.38 -43.66 54.49
CA GLY A 735 20.07 -43.58 55.78
C GLY A 735 21.55 -44.02 55.74
N LYS A 736 21.89 -45.03 54.93
CA LYS A 736 23.29 -45.50 54.78
C LYS A 736 24.13 -44.50 53.97
N ASP A 737 23.49 -43.77 53.07
CA ASP A 737 24.15 -42.83 52.15
C ASP A 737 24.86 -41.67 52.88
N ARG A 738 24.33 -41.19 54.02
CA ARG A 738 24.97 -40.10 54.78
C ARG A 738 26.24 -40.53 55.51
N ALA A 739 26.22 -41.71 56.15
CA ALA A 739 27.40 -42.25 56.82
C ALA A 739 28.50 -42.61 55.81
N GLN A 740 28.12 -43.18 54.67
CA GLN A 740 29.02 -43.45 53.57
C GLN A 740 29.61 -42.16 53.00
N ALA A 741 28.80 -41.13 52.76
CA ALA A 741 29.29 -39.84 52.27
C ALA A 741 30.27 -39.16 53.25
N ALA A 742 30.04 -39.27 54.57
CA ALA A 742 30.97 -38.77 55.57
C ALA A 742 32.31 -39.53 55.55
N SER A 743 32.26 -40.86 55.39
CA SER A 743 33.45 -41.71 55.23
C SER A 743 34.22 -41.35 53.95
N ASP A 744 33.52 -41.26 52.81
CA ASP A 744 34.11 -40.94 51.51
C ASP A 744 34.79 -39.55 51.56
N PHE A 745 34.16 -38.57 52.22
CA PHE A 745 34.73 -37.24 52.40
C PHE A 745 35.96 -37.25 53.32
N ALA A 746 35.99 -38.11 54.34
CA ALA A 746 37.18 -38.28 55.19
C ALA A 746 38.37 -38.82 54.38
N VAL A 747 38.13 -39.76 53.45
CA VAL A 747 39.15 -40.27 52.52
C VAL A 747 39.64 -39.15 51.59
N MET A 748 38.74 -38.34 51.01
CA MET A 748 39.13 -37.19 50.18
C MET A 748 40.03 -36.20 50.94
N ARG A 749 39.68 -35.84 52.18
CA ARG A 749 40.50 -34.94 53.03
C ARG A 749 41.86 -35.54 53.35
N ALA A 750 41.92 -36.85 53.61
CA ALA A 750 43.19 -37.54 53.87
C ALA A 750 44.11 -37.51 52.64
N LEU A 751 43.56 -37.79 51.44
CA LEU A 751 44.29 -37.69 50.17
C LEU A 751 44.79 -36.26 49.89
N ASP A 752 43.94 -35.25 50.11
CA ASP A 752 44.33 -33.85 49.97
C ASP A 752 45.46 -33.46 50.93
N HIS A 753 45.38 -33.90 52.20
CA HIS A 753 46.45 -33.70 53.17
C HIS A 753 47.77 -34.36 52.73
N PHE A 754 47.73 -35.57 52.17
CA PHE A 754 48.92 -36.24 51.62
C PHE A 754 49.51 -35.45 50.44
N LEU A 755 48.67 -34.95 49.52
CA LEU A 755 49.10 -34.13 48.39
C LEU A 755 49.72 -32.80 48.82
N ALA A 756 49.10 -32.12 49.78
CA ALA A 756 49.58 -30.85 50.33
C ALA A 756 50.95 -31.02 51.01
N ARG A 757 51.10 -32.04 51.86
CA ARG A 757 52.36 -32.30 52.57
C ARG A 757 53.50 -32.67 51.62
N THR A 758 53.26 -33.57 50.68
CA THR A 758 54.26 -33.97 49.68
C THR A 758 54.66 -32.82 48.75
N SER A 759 53.75 -31.87 48.47
CA SER A 759 54.08 -30.67 47.68
C SER A 759 55.00 -29.69 48.40
N ARG A 760 54.76 -29.45 49.71
CA ARG A 760 55.55 -28.51 50.53
C ARG A 760 56.99 -28.96 50.67
N GLU A 761 57.24 -30.25 50.84
CA GLU A 761 58.61 -30.79 50.92
C GLU A 761 59.38 -30.63 49.61
N ARG A 762 58.71 -30.81 48.46
CA ARG A 762 59.34 -30.58 47.15
C ARG A 762 59.70 -29.11 46.97
N SER A 763 58.82 -28.20 47.39
CA SER A 763 59.10 -26.75 47.37
C SER A 763 60.27 -26.40 48.29
N ARG A 764 60.34 -26.97 49.50
CA ARG A 764 61.46 -26.80 50.44
C ARG A 764 62.79 -27.37 49.92
N LYS A 765 62.77 -28.54 49.27
CA LYS A 765 63.97 -29.10 48.61
C LYS A 765 64.43 -28.24 47.43
N LYS A 766 63.49 -27.63 46.68
CA LYS A 766 63.82 -26.74 45.57
C LYS A 766 64.44 -25.43 46.08
N THR A 767 63.91 -24.85 47.15
CA THR A 767 64.44 -23.63 47.80
C THR A 767 65.69 -23.83 48.64
N ARG A 768 66.06 -25.07 48.99
CA ARG A 768 67.37 -25.40 49.59
C ARG A 768 68.46 -25.73 48.55
N LYS A 769 68.08 -26.01 47.30
CA LYS A 769 69.01 -26.31 46.19
C LYS A 769 69.27 -25.10 45.30
N ALA A 770 68.30 -24.20 45.20
CA ALA A 770 68.52 -22.81 44.78
C ALA A 770 69.10 -22.05 45.97
#